data_AF-G4N5H5-F1
#
_entry.id   AF-G4N5H5-F1
#
_cell.length_a   1.000
_cell.length_b   1.000
_cell.length_c   1.000
_cell.angle_alpha   90.00
_cell.angle_beta   90.00
_cell.angle_gamma   90.00
#
_symmetry.space_group_name_H-M   'P 1'
#
loop_
_entity.id
_entity.type
_entity.pdbx_description
1 polymer ?
#
loop_
_entity_poly.entity_id
_entity_poly.type
_entity_poly.pdbx_seq_one_letter_code
_entity_poly.pdbx_strand_id
1 'polypeptide(L)'
;MSKQPLKAAILVVSTTAAHNPSTDATTAILQDVFDKDGAGQWTVVQAGIVTDSISDIQRQVMSWTDTADAVNLILTTGGTGFAVEDHTPEAVGPLLHKQAPGLVHGMIAASLNVTPFAMMSRPVAGVRNGTIIVTLPGSPKGAKENLQAVIKLLPHACVQASGANSRQLHSGGVEKLEQEAGVLAAESQSRGSSYHHHHHHHHHHGHDNLVRHTKPDSSPMSNDPNLGPTRRHRESPYPMLSVDEALNAIKTQTPTPTIETRKVNSGLVGAVLAEDVKAKENVPAFRASIVDGYAVVVPKDGNMRGVFPVVSVSHASPGEVPPLKEGEIARITTGAPLPPGATAVIMVEDTLLKTKTDDGNEEKEVEVLAEGVNDGENIREVGSDIERGTVVLRKYEQVSAAGGEIGSLAAVGVDEVQVFRRPTIAVLSTGDEIVQHDRPGELRLGEVRDTNRPTLIAAARHWGYEVIDMGIETDKPGRLEETLRSALRQADVVITTGGVSMGELDLLKPTIERSLGGTIHFGRVSMKPGKPTTFATVPVKDNSGERAQKVIFSLPGNPASALVTFHIFVLPSLHRLSGLQAVGLPKIPVTLAHDFPLDKTRPEYHRAVVSVGADGLLSANSTGGQRSSKVGSLKGANALLCLPNGAGPMKKGEQAVALLMGAIHGNN
;
A
#
# COMPACT_ATOMS: atom_id res chain seq x y z
N MET A 1 -38.64 10.49 44.88
CA MET A 1 -38.84 9.02 44.95
C MET A 1 -37.63 8.43 45.65
N SER A 2 -37.80 7.79 46.80
CA SER A 2 -36.71 7.12 47.51
C SER A 2 -36.13 6.05 46.59
N LYS A 3 -34.93 6.29 46.02
CA LYS A 3 -34.21 5.27 45.25
C LYS A 3 -33.93 4.13 46.21
N GLN A 4 -34.44 2.93 45.92
CA GLN A 4 -34.04 1.74 46.67
C GLN A 4 -32.52 1.58 46.57
N PRO A 5 -31.82 1.23 47.65
CA PRO A 5 -30.37 1.03 47.63
C PRO A 5 -30.02 -0.14 46.70
N LEU A 6 -28.87 -0.03 46.02
CA LEU A 6 -28.33 -1.06 45.13
C LEU A 6 -27.85 -2.26 45.95
N LYS A 7 -28.13 -3.47 45.46
CA LYS A 7 -27.75 -4.74 46.09
C LYS A 7 -26.31 -5.10 45.73
N ALA A 8 -25.46 -5.29 46.73
CA ALA A 8 -24.09 -5.77 46.56
C ALA A 8 -23.90 -7.16 47.18
N ALA A 9 -23.00 -7.95 46.62
CA ALA A 9 -22.52 -9.22 47.18
C ALA A 9 -20.99 -9.23 47.29
N ILE A 10 -20.47 -9.86 48.34
CA ILE A 10 -19.02 -9.99 48.60
C ILE A 10 -18.64 -11.47 48.54
N LEU A 11 -17.69 -11.82 47.68
CA LEU A 11 -17.14 -13.16 47.54
C LEU A 11 -15.68 -13.19 47.98
N VAL A 12 -15.40 -13.85 49.10
CA VAL A 12 -14.03 -14.13 49.54
C VAL A 12 -13.53 -15.38 48.82
N VAL A 13 -12.44 -15.24 48.07
CA VAL A 13 -11.75 -16.34 47.41
C VAL A 13 -10.51 -16.66 48.24
N SER A 14 -10.62 -17.70 49.06
CA SER A 14 -9.52 -18.18 49.89
C SER A 14 -9.80 -19.60 50.35
N THR A 15 -8.93 -20.52 49.95
CA THR A 15 -8.97 -21.91 50.40
C THR A 15 -8.84 -22.00 51.93
N THR A 16 -8.05 -21.14 52.57
CA THR A 16 -7.94 -21.08 54.04
C THR A 16 -9.25 -20.63 54.69
N ALA A 17 -9.86 -19.55 54.21
CA ALA A 17 -11.11 -19.04 54.77
C ALA A 17 -12.30 -19.98 54.49
N ALA A 18 -12.28 -20.71 53.38
CA ALA A 18 -13.31 -21.70 53.06
C ALA A 18 -13.32 -22.87 54.07
N HIS A 19 -12.15 -23.26 54.59
CA HIS A 19 -12.04 -24.30 55.63
C HIS A 19 -12.29 -23.73 57.05
N ASN A 20 -11.84 -22.50 57.31
CA ASN A 20 -12.04 -21.83 58.59
C ASN A 20 -12.51 -20.37 58.36
N PRO A 21 -13.83 -20.12 58.34
CA PRO A 21 -14.39 -18.79 58.09
C PRO A 21 -13.93 -17.70 59.07
N SER A 22 -13.47 -18.06 60.28
CA SER A 22 -12.93 -17.09 61.25
C SER A 22 -11.62 -16.42 60.81
N THR A 23 -10.98 -16.93 59.75
CA THR A 23 -9.75 -16.36 59.18
C THR A 23 -10.01 -15.26 58.15
N ASP A 24 -11.26 -15.04 57.74
CA ASP A 24 -11.62 -13.92 56.88
C ASP A 24 -11.58 -12.60 57.68
N ALA A 25 -10.72 -11.69 57.25
CA ALA A 25 -10.64 -10.33 57.77
C ALA A 25 -11.20 -9.28 56.79
N THR A 26 -11.61 -9.66 55.58
CA THR A 26 -11.90 -8.72 54.49
C THR A 26 -13.39 -8.40 54.35
N THR A 27 -14.30 -9.33 54.63
CA THR A 27 -15.75 -9.08 54.50
C THR A 27 -16.22 -7.91 55.36
N ALA A 28 -15.85 -7.89 56.65
CA ALA A 28 -16.23 -6.80 57.56
C ALA A 28 -15.66 -5.44 57.13
N ILE A 29 -14.46 -5.43 56.52
CA ILE A 29 -13.81 -4.22 56.03
C ILE A 29 -14.50 -3.69 54.78
N LEU A 30 -14.88 -4.56 53.84
CA LEU A 30 -15.59 -4.13 52.64
C LEU A 30 -17.02 -3.66 52.99
N GLN A 31 -17.67 -4.27 53.98
CA GLN A 31 -18.93 -3.77 54.54
C GLN A 31 -18.76 -2.36 55.14
N ASP A 32 -17.71 -2.14 55.93
CA ASP A 32 -17.38 -0.82 56.49
C ASP A 32 -17.17 0.25 55.39
N VAL A 33 -16.57 -0.11 54.26
CA VAL A 33 -16.41 0.78 53.11
C VAL A 33 -17.75 1.10 52.44
N PHE A 34 -18.63 0.11 52.27
CA PHE A 34 -19.99 0.38 51.75
C PHE A 34 -20.77 1.32 52.67
N ASP A 35 -20.66 1.15 53.99
CA ASP A 35 -21.38 1.96 54.97
C ASP A 35 -20.85 3.40 55.02
N LYS A 36 -19.52 3.58 55.02
CA LYS A 36 -18.88 4.90 55.16
C LYS A 36 -18.72 5.65 53.85
N ASP A 37 -18.26 4.97 52.80
CA ASP A 37 -17.89 5.59 51.52
C ASP A 37 -18.97 5.42 50.44
N GLY A 38 -19.93 4.51 50.65
CA GLY A 38 -21.02 4.21 49.70
C GLY A 38 -22.20 5.19 49.73
N ALA A 39 -22.15 6.24 50.57
CA ALA A 39 -23.15 7.32 50.64
C ALA A 39 -24.61 6.83 50.80
N GLY A 40 -24.82 5.71 51.51
CA GLY A 40 -26.15 5.12 51.71
C GLY A 40 -26.80 4.53 50.46
N GLN A 41 -26.06 4.39 49.35
CA GLN A 41 -26.59 3.88 48.08
C GLN A 41 -26.54 2.35 47.97
N TRP A 42 -25.97 1.66 48.96
CA TRP A 42 -25.68 0.24 48.90
C TRP A 42 -26.30 -0.53 50.04
N THR A 43 -26.68 -1.78 49.77
CA THR A 43 -27.01 -2.77 50.79
C THR A 43 -26.31 -4.07 50.43
N VAL A 44 -25.41 -4.54 51.30
CA VAL A 44 -24.76 -5.84 51.13
C VAL A 44 -25.77 -6.92 51.52
N VAL A 45 -26.31 -7.63 50.52
CA VAL A 45 -27.38 -8.61 50.72
C VAL A 45 -26.86 -10.03 50.87
N GLN A 46 -25.64 -10.30 50.41
CA GLN A 46 -25.05 -11.63 50.38
C GLN A 46 -23.54 -11.55 50.61
N ALA A 47 -22.99 -12.52 51.34
CA ALA A 47 -21.56 -12.74 51.48
C ALA A 47 -21.28 -14.25 51.39
N GLY A 48 -20.21 -14.63 50.69
CA GLY A 48 -19.83 -16.03 50.50
C GLY A 48 -18.32 -16.21 50.55
N ILE A 49 -17.88 -17.42 50.88
CA ILE A 49 -16.48 -17.83 50.88
C ILE A 49 -16.34 -19.08 50.01
N VAL A 50 -15.39 -19.07 49.08
CA VAL A 50 -15.09 -20.20 48.19
C VAL A 50 -13.58 -20.48 48.19
N THR A 51 -13.23 -21.70 47.77
CA THR A 51 -11.83 -22.05 47.49
C THR A 51 -11.33 -21.30 46.26
N ASP A 52 -10.00 -21.29 46.06
CA ASP A 52 -9.36 -20.69 44.88
C ASP A 52 -9.60 -21.50 43.58
N SER A 53 -10.52 -22.48 43.61
CA SER A 53 -10.94 -23.25 42.43
C SER A 53 -11.76 -22.40 41.46
N ILE A 54 -11.34 -22.41 40.18
CA ILE A 54 -12.08 -21.75 39.09
C ILE A 54 -13.56 -22.14 39.09
N SER A 55 -13.87 -23.43 39.29
CA SER A 55 -15.24 -23.92 39.20
C SER A 55 -16.11 -23.45 40.37
N ASP A 56 -15.55 -23.31 41.57
CA ASP A 56 -16.30 -22.82 42.73
C ASP A 56 -16.55 -21.32 42.64
N ILE A 57 -15.54 -20.53 42.23
CA ILE A 57 -15.68 -19.09 41.97
C ILE A 57 -16.75 -18.86 40.91
N GLN A 58 -16.67 -19.57 39.78
CA GLN A 58 -17.64 -19.43 38.68
C GLN A 58 -19.05 -19.82 39.12
N ARG A 59 -19.21 -20.96 39.82
CA ARG A 59 -20.52 -21.41 40.32
C ARG A 59 -21.15 -20.37 41.22
N GLN A 60 -20.38 -19.78 42.13
CA GLN A 60 -20.88 -18.77 43.06
C GLN A 60 -21.27 -17.48 42.34
N VAL A 61 -20.41 -16.97 41.45
CA VAL A 61 -20.72 -15.77 40.64
C VAL A 61 -21.99 -15.97 39.80
N MET A 62 -22.10 -17.09 39.08
CA MET A 62 -23.28 -17.39 38.27
C MET A 62 -24.55 -17.51 39.11
N SER A 63 -24.46 -18.08 40.31
CA SER A 63 -25.62 -18.18 41.22
C SER A 63 -26.19 -16.82 41.66
N TRP A 64 -25.38 -15.77 41.59
CA TRP A 64 -25.78 -14.40 41.96
C TRP A 64 -26.17 -13.54 40.74
N THR A 65 -25.71 -13.89 39.54
CA THR A 65 -26.00 -13.13 38.32
C THR A 65 -27.10 -13.73 37.45
N ASP A 66 -27.36 -15.04 37.56
CA ASP A 66 -28.22 -15.78 36.63
C ASP A 66 -29.60 -16.07 37.26
N THR A 67 -30.09 -15.12 38.06
CA THR A 67 -31.40 -15.20 38.74
C THR A 67 -32.27 -13.99 38.41
N ALA A 68 -33.58 -14.11 38.61
CA ALA A 68 -34.52 -13.02 38.37
C ALA A 68 -34.33 -11.82 39.33
N ASP A 69 -33.70 -12.05 40.50
CA ASP A 69 -33.37 -11.03 41.50
C ASP A 69 -31.85 -10.91 41.69
N ALA A 70 -31.12 -10.81 40.57
CA ALA A 70 -29.66 -10.68 40.57
C ALA A 70 -29.19 -9.42 41.31
N VAL A 71 -28.03 -9.52 41.95
CA VAL A 71 -27.39 -8.37 42.61
C VAL A 71 -26.86 -7.37 41.58
N ASN A 72 -26.71 -6.10 41.97
CA ASN A 72 -26.21 -5.06 41.09
C ASN A 72 -24.68 -5.05 40.99
N LEU A 73 -23.99 -5.48 42.06
CA LEU A 73 -22.54 -5.50 42.17
C LEU A 73 -22.06 -6.77 42.87
N ILE A 74 -21.04 -7.42 42.32
CA ILE A 74 -20.26 -8.47 42.98
C ILE A 74 -18.82 -7.97 43.15
N LEU A 75 -18.33 -7.99 44.38
CA LEU A 75 -16.93 -7.79 44.69
C LEU A 75 -16.31 -9.12 45.07
N THR A 76 -15.30 -9.57 44.32
CA THR A 76 -14.46 -10.67 44.79
C THR A 76 -13.23 -10.13 45.49
N THR A 77 -12.70 -10.86 46.47
CA THR A 77 -11.44 -10.51 47.15
C THR A 77 -10.60 -11.76 47.37
N GLY A 78 -9.32 -11.70 46.99
CA GLY A 78 -8.42 -12.86 46.99
C GLY A 78 -8.13 -13.39 45.58
N GLY A 79 -7.12 -14.24 45.45
CA GLY A 79 -6.82 -14.97 44.22
C GLY A 79 -6.41 -14.12 43.00
N THR A 80 -6.05 -12.84 43.15
CA THR A 80 -5.72 -11.93 42.03
C THR A 80 -4.22 -11.73 41.79
N GLY A 81 -3.35 -12.37 42.57
CA GLY A 81 -1.90 -12.25 42.44
C GLY A 81 -1.31 -13.19 41.38
N PHE A 82 -0.01 -13.47 41.50
CA PHE A 82 0.75 -14.38 40.63
C PHE A 82 1.04 -15.74 41.27
N ALA A 83 0.50 -16.04 42.45
CA ALA A 83 0.70 -17.36 43.05
C ALA A 83 0.07 -18.44 42.15
N VAL A 84 0.59 -19.67 42.24
CA VAL A 84 0.08 -20.80 41.43
C VAL A 84 -1.41 -21.04 41.69
N GLU A 85 -1.88 -20.74 42.90
CA GLU A 85 -3.26 -20.90 43.33
C GLU A 85 -4.13 -19.65 43.03
N ASP A 86 -3.55 -18.53 42.59
CA ASP A 86 -4.30 -17.31 42.29
C ASP A 86 -5.04 -17.42 40.94
N HIS A 87 -6.31 -17.84 40.99
CA HIS A 87 -7.12 -18.09 39.78
C HIS A 87 -8.35 -17.18 39.61
N THR A 88 -8.51 -16.14 40.44
CA THR A 88 -9.71 -15.28 40.40
C THR A 88 -9.88 -14.56 39.05
N PRO A 89 -8.83 -14.01 38.40
CA PRO A 89 -8.94 -13.39 37.07
C PRO A 89 -9.33 -14.40 35.99
N GLU A 90 -8.75 -15.61 36.03
CA GLU A 90 -9.04 -16.72 35.12
C GLU A 90 -10.47 -17.24 35.29
N ALA A 91 -11.01 -17.20 36.51
CA ALA A 91 -12.37 -17.61 36.81
C ALA A 91 -13.40 -16.56 36.37
N VAL A 92 -13.17 -15.28 36.69
CA VAL A 92 -14.12 -14.19 36.46
C VAL A 92 -14.07 -13.68 35.02
N GLY A 93 -12.88 -13.53 34.43
CA GLY A 93 -12.69 -12.95 33.10
C GLY A 93 -13.56 -13.57 32.00
N PRO A 94 -13.61 -14.92 31.87
CA PRO A 94 -14.47 -15.60 30.90
C PRO A 94 -15.98 -15.42 31.12
N LEU A 95 -16.42 -15.05 32.33
CA LEU A 95 -17.83 -14.84 32.64
C LEU A 95 -18.35 -13.45 32.26
N LEU A 96 -17.45 -12.50 31.96
CA LEU A 96 -17.79 -11.11 31.64
C LEU A 96 -18.28 -10.98 30.19
N HIS A 97 -19.50 -10.49 30.01
CA HIS A 97 -20.07 -10.18 28.69
C HIS A 97 -19.53 -8.86 28.11
N LYS A 98 -19.11 -7.95 28.99
CA LYS A 98 -18.46 -6.69 28.62
C LYS A 98 -17.39 -6.36 29.65
N GLN A 99 -16.16 -6.17 29.22
CA GLN A 99 -15.07 -5.79 30.12
C GLN A 99 -15.13 -4.29 30.45
N ALA A 100 -14.73 -3.94 31.67
CA ALA A 100 -14.64 -2.58 32.18
C ALA A 100 -13.21 -2.24 32.64
N PRO A 101 -12.22 -2.25 31.73
CA PRO A 101 -10.81 -2.04 32.09
C PRO A 101 -10.54 -0.66 32.72
N GLY A 102 -11.42 0.33 32.51
CA GLY A 102 -11.32 1.63 33.18
C GLY A 102 -11.41 1.56 34.71
N LEU A 103 -12.25 0.69 35.25
CA LEU A 103 -12.34 0.46 36.70
C LEU A 103 -11.04 -0.17 37.23
N VAL A 104 -10.49 -1.13 36.48
CA VAL A 104 -9.19 -1.76 36.78
C VAL A 104 -8.07 -0.71 36.78
N HIS A 105 -8.01 0.14 35.77
CA HIS A 105 -7.01 1.21 35.71
C HIS A 105 -7.15 2.20 36.87
N GLY A 106 -8.36 2.61 37.23
CA GLY A 106 -8.60 3.50 38.38
C GLY A 106 -8.11 2.89 39.69
N MET A 107 -8.44 1.62 39.93
CA MET A 107 -8.00 0.84 41.08
C MET A 107 -6.47 0.69 41.16
N ILE A 108 -5.82 0.30 40.06
CA ILE A 108 -4.35 0.13 40.00
C ILE A 108 -3.67 1.50 40.16
N ALA A 109 -4.15 2.55 39.49
CA ALA A 109 -3.56 3.89 39.60
C ALA A 109 -3.64 4.44 41.03
N ALA A 110 -4.78 4.27 41.71
CA ALA A 110 -4.92 4.65 43.12
C ALA A 110 -3.97 3.85 44.02
N SER A 111 -3.87 2.53 43.79
CA SER A 111 -3.02 1.65 44.58
C SER A 111 -1.52 1.92 44.38
N LEU A 112 -1.09 2.31 43.17
CA LEU A 112 0.31 2.64 42.87
C LEU A 112 0.80 3.89 43.60
N ASN A 113 -0.10 4.79 43.99
CA ASN A 113 0.24 5.94 44.85
C ASN A 113 0.55 5.51 46.29
N VAL A 114 0.12 4.30 46.70
CA VAL A 114 0.33 3.75 48.05
C VAL A 114 1.48 2.76 48.07
N THR A 115 1.55 1.85 47.09
CA THR A 115 2.57 0.80 47.04
C THR A 115 2.92 0.40 45.61
N PRO A 116 4.23 0.27 45.27
CA PRO A 116 4.64 -0.23 43.96
C PRO A 116 4.25 -1.70 43.74
N PHE A 117 4.02 -2.47 44.82
CA PHE A 117 3.57 -3.86 44.72
C PHE A 117 2.16 -4.01 44.14
N ALA A 118 1.39 -2.92 44.00
CA ALA A 118 0.12 -2.95 43.29
C ALA A 118 0.24 -3.44 41.83
N MET A 119 1.43 -3.31 41.21
CA MET A 119 1.72 -3.89 39.89
C MET A 119 1.61 -5.42 39.86
N MET A 120 1.67 -6.08 41.02
CA MET A 120 1.64 -7.54 41.16
C MET A 120 0.21 -8.11 41.26
N SER A 121 -0.83 -7.27 41.16
CA SER A 121 -2.22 -7.72 41.11
C SER A 121 -2.73 -7.73 39.67
N ARG A 122 -3.59 -8.70 39.33
CA ARG A 122 -4.18 -8.91 38.01
C ARG A 122 -5.71 -8.74 38.06
N PRO A 123 -6.26 -7.63 38.60
CA PRO A 123 -7.69 -7.50 38.76
C PRO A 123 -8.41 -7.44 37.42
N VAL A 124 -9.66 -7.92 37.40
CA VAL A 124 -10.57 -7.83 36.26
C VAL A 124 -11.86 -7.18 36.72
N ALA A 125 -12.48 -6.42 35.82
CA ALA A 125 -13.79 -5.84 36.08
C ALA A 125 -14.62 -5.86 34.80
N GLY A 126 -15.94 -5.95 34.93
CA GLY A 126 -16.85 -5.97 33.81
C GLY A 126 -18.29 -6.19 34.19
N VAL A 127 -19.10 -6.53 33.20
CA VAL A 127 -20.55 -6.74 33.32
C VAL A 127 -20.91 -8.17 32.93
N ARG A 128 -21.73 -8.81 33.75
CA ARG A 128 -22.40 -10.08 33.46
C ARG A 128 -23.88 -9.93 33.78
N ASN A 129 -24.76 -10.22 32.83
CA ASN A 129 -26.23 -10.20 33.02
C ASN A 129 -26.78 -8.94 33.75
N GLY A 130 -26.18 -7.77 33.51
CA GLY A 130 -26.56 -6.51 34.15
C GLY A 130 -25.93 -6.25 35.53
N THR A 131 -25.18 -7.21 36.07
CA THR A 131 -24.39 -7.09 37.30
C THR A 131 -22.97 -6.62 36.99
N ILE A 132 -22.47 -5.62 37.73
CA ILE A 132 -21.06 -5.23 37.71
C ILE A 132 -20.26 -6.22 38.56
N ILE A 133 -19.14 -6.72 38.05
CA ILE A 133 -18.22 -7.57 38.79
C ILE A 133 -16.87 -6.88 38.85
N VAL A 134 -16.28 -6.79 40.04
CA VAL A 134 -14.94 -6.20 40.27
C VAL A 134 -14.13 -7.14 41.17
N THR A 135 -12.92 -7.49 40.76
CA THR A 135 -12.03 -8.32 41.58
C THR A 135 -11.00 -7.47 42.33
N LEU A 136 -10.83 -7.74 43.62
CA LEU A 136 -10.00 -6.98 44.55
C LEU A 136 -8.82 -7.83 45.05
N PRO A 137 -7.71 -7.22 45.48
CA PRO A 137 -6.59 -7.91 46.13
C PRO A 137 -7.01 -8.64 47.41
N GLY A 138 -6.39 -9.78 47.71
CA GLY A 138 -6.71 -10.56 48.92
C GLY A 138 -6.28 -9.92 50.25
N SER A 139 -5.34 -8.97 50.22
CA SER A 139 -4.94 -8.26 51.44
C SER A 139 -6.07 -7.33 51.91
N PRO A 140 -6.49 -7.34 53.18
CA PRO A 140 -7.57 -6.49 53.68
C PRO A 140 -7.40 -4.99 53.39
N LYS A 141 -6.17 -4.49 53.53
CA LYS A 141 -5.81 -3.10 53.21
C LYS A 141 -5.96 -2.81 51.71
N GLY A 142 -5.40 -3.67 50.85
CA GLY A 142 -5.51 -3.52 49.40
C GLY A 142 -6.95 -3.59 48.90
N ALA A 143 -7.77 -4.50 49.42
CA ALA A 143 -9.18 -4.61 49.07
C ALA A 143 -9.94 -3.32 49.39
N LYS A 144 -9.73 -2.77 50.59
CA LYS A 144 -10.31 -1.49 51.03
C LYS A 144 -9.93 -0.33 50.09
N GLU A 145 -8.64 -0.15 49.84
CA GLU A 145 -8.13 0.96 49.02
C GLU A 145 -8.66 0.88 47.58
N ASN A 146 -8.69 -0.31 46.99
CA ASN A 146 -9.18 -0.52 45.64
C ASN A 146 -10.69 -0.23 45.54
N LEU A 147 -11.49 -0.68 46.51
CA LEU A 147 -12.91 -0.36 46.54
C LEU A 147 -13.14 1.16 46.71
N GLN A 148 -12.44 1.81 47.64
CA GLN A 148 -12.57 3.26 47.87
C GLN A 148 -12.25 4.09 46.62
N ALA A 149 -11.32 3.62 45.78
CA ALA A 149 -10.97 4.29 44.54
C ALA A 149 -12.11 4.35 43.50
N VAL A 150 -13.06 3.40 43.55
CA VAL A 150 -14.11 3.26 42.52
C VAL A 150 -15.54 3.32 43.06
N ILE A 151 -15.76 3.14 44.36
CA ILE A 151 -17.10 2.97 44.96
C ILE A 151 -18.08 4.09 44.62
N LYS A 152 -17.61 5.33 44.48
CA LYS A 152 -18.44 6.49 44.11
C LYS A 152 -18.97 6.43 42.68
N LEU A 153 -18.27 5.74 41.79
CA LEU A 153 -18.61 5.59 40.37
C LEU A 153 -19.49 4.36 40.10
N LEU A 154 -19.45 3.37 41.00
CA LEU A 154 -20.16 2.10 40.84
C LEU A 154 -21.70 2.24 40.74
N PRO A 155 -22.39 3.15 41.45
CA PRO A 155 -23.84 3.27 41.32
C PRO A 155 -24.27 3.64 39.89
N HIS A 156 -23.56 4.58 39.28
CA HIS A 156 -23.79 4.98 37.90
C HIS A 156 -23.49 3.82 36.93
N ALA A 157 -22.40 3.07 37.17
CA ALA A 157 -22.07 1.89 36.39
C ALA A 157 -23.17 0.81 36.46
N CYS A 158 -23.72 0.55 37.64
CA CYS A 158 -24.82 -0.40 37.84
C CYS A 158 -26.10 0.02 37.11
N VAL A 159 -26.46 1.32 37.15
CA VAL A 159 -27.63 1.83 36.42
C VAL A 159 -27.45 1.73 34.90
N GLN A 160 -26.23 1.94 34.40
CA GLN A 160 -25.95 1.72 32.97
C GLN A 160 -25.97 0.24 32.59
N ALA A 161 -25.47 -0.64 33.45
CA ALA A 161 -25.45 -2.07 33.23
C ALA A 161 -26.85 -2.69 33.19
N SER A 162 -27.83 -2.13 33.93
CA SER A 162 -29.23 -2.58 33.90
C SER A 162 -30.02 -2.12 32.66
N GLY A 163 -29.38 -1.42 31.72
CA GLY A 163 -29.99 -1.04 30.44
C GLY A 163 -30.70 0.32 30.42
N ALA A 164 -30.48 1.18 31.42
CA ALA A 164 -31.06 2.52 31.44
C ALA A 164 -30.56 3.39 30.25
N ASN A 165 -31.46 4.22 29.69
CA ASN A 165 -31.16 5.03 28.50
C ASN A 165 -30.05 6.05 28.79
N SER A 166 -28.87 5.83 28.20
CA SER A 166 -27.66 6.61 28.45
C SER A 166 -27.82 8.11 28.11
N ARG A 167 -28.70 8.46 27.17
CA ARG A 167 -28.95 9.87 26.79
C ARG A 167 -29.74 10.64 27.86
N GLN A 168 -30.67 9.98 28.56
CA GLN A 168 -31.40 10.62 29.66
C GLN A 168 -30.53 10.79 30.91
N LEU A 169 -29.67 9.81 31.20
CA LEU A 169 -28.74 9.85 32.33
C LEU A 169 -27.68 10.98 32.20
N HIS A 170 -27.25 11.29 30.98
CA HIS A 170 -26.20 12.29 30.72
C HIS A 170 -26.74 13.67 30.34
N SER A 171 -28.06 13.89 30.46
CA SER A 171 -28.75 15.12 30.04
C SER A 171 -28.34 16.40 30.80
N GLY A 172 -27.62 16.28 31.92
CA GLY A 172 -27.09 17.43 32.68
C GLY A 172 -25.57 17.60 32.59
N GLY A 173 -24.89 16.93 31.66
CA GLY A 173 -23.44 17.08 31.46
C GLY A 173 -22.58 16.40 32.54
N VAL A 174 -21.26 16.54 32.38
CA VAL A 174 -20.25 15.90 33.24
C VAL A 174 -20.30 16.48 34.66
N GLU A 175 -20.52 17.78 34.83
CA GLU A 175 -20.59 18.45 36.13
C GLU A 175 -21.74 17.92 37.01
N LYS A 176 -22.91 17.65 36.42
CA LYS A 176 -24.02 17.03 37.15
C LYS A 176 -23.68 15.61 37.60
N LEU A 177 -23.01 14.83 36.75
CA LEU A 177 -22.60 13.47 37.07
C LEU A 177 -21.50 13.45 38.15
N GLU A 178 -20.58 14.41 38.12
CA GLU A 178 -19.54 14.62 39.13
C GLU A 178 -20.14 15.03 40.48
N GLN A 179 -21.12 15.94 40.49
CA GLN A 179 -21.88 16.31 41.69
C GLN A 179 -22.71 15.13 42.23
N GLU A 180 -23.42 14.39 41.37
CA GLU A 180 -24.21 13.22 41.76
C GLU A 180 -23.35 12.07 42.29
N ALA A 181 -22.13 11.89 41.77
CA ALA A 181 -21.16 10.91 42.24
C ALA A 181 -20.32 11.40 43.43
N GLY A 182 -20.40 12.68 43.81
CA GLY A 182 -19.58 13.27 44.87
C GLY A 182 -18.08 13.22 44.57
N VAL A 183 -17.70 13.41 43.30
CA VAL A 183 -16.32 13.45 42.80
C VAL A 183 -16.03 14.87 42.32
N LEU A 184 -15.17 15.61 43.04
CA LEU A 184 -14.70 16.92 42.61
C LEU A 184 -13.43 16.77 41.76
N ALA A 185 -13.33 17.49 40.63
CA ALA A 185 -12.09 17.61 39.88
C ALA A 185 -11.00 18.27 40.76
N ALA A 186 -9.80 17.69 40.79
CA ALA A 186 -8.68 18.22 41.58
C ALA A 186 -8.28 19.62 41.08
N GLU A 187 -8.28 20.60 41.99
CA GLU A 187 -7.82 21.96 41.77
C GLU A 187 -6.37 21.99 41.30
N SER A 188 -6.13 22.52 40.10
CA SER A 188 -4.80 22.91 39.65
C SER A 188 -4.28 24.06 40.52
N GLN A 189 -3.26 23.78 41.33
CA GLN A 189 -2.53 24.80 42.10
C GLN A 189 -1.87 25.81 41.15
N SER A 190 -2.51 26.97 40.99
CA SER A 190 -1.82 28.22 40.65
C SER A 190 -1.79 29.09 41.90
N ARG A 191 -0.58 29.45 42.34
CA ARG A 191 -0.37 30.35 43.47
C ARG A 191 -0.63 31.79 43.04
N GLY A 192 -1.50 32.49 43.78
CA GLY A 192 -1.25 33.88 44.16
C GLY A 192 -2.32 34.91 43.81
N SER A 193 -2.93 35.44 44.87
CA SER A 193 -3.49 36.79 45.02
C SER A 193 -4.90 37.07 44.47
N SER A 194 -5.79 37.34 45.43
CA SER A 194 -7.08 38.01 45.30
C SER A 194 -7.03 39.23 44.37
N TYR A 195 -8.04 39.41 43.51
CA TYR A 195 -8.79 40.67 43.35
C TYR A 195 -10.08 40.42 42.53
N HIS A 196 -11.08 41.24 42.82
CA HIS A 196 -12.50 41.12 42.48
C HIS A 196 -12.85 41.00 40.99
N HIS A 197 -13.95 40.26 40.74
CA HIS A 197 -14.72 40.27 39.50
C HIS A 197 -15.30 41.65 39.18
N HIS A 198 -15.20 42.05 37.90
CA HIS A 198 -16.23 42.84 37.24
C HIS A 198 -16.76 42.08 36.02
N HIS A 199 -18.08 41.90 36.04
CA HIS A 199 -18.90 41.36 34.95
C HIS A 199 -18.86 42.28 33.73
N HIS A 200 -18.82 41.69 32.53
CA HIS A 200 -19.62 42.20 31.42
C HIS A 200 -20.08 41.04 30.53
N HIS A 201 -21.40 40.86 30.48
CA HIS A 201 -22.11 40.11 29.46
C HIS A 201 -22.08 40.89 28.15
N HIS A 202 -21.90 40.20 27.01
CA HIS A 202 -22.64 40.55 25.80
C HIS A 202 -22.98 39.32 24.96
N HIS A 203 -24.20 39.39 24.44
CA HIS A 203 -24.98 38.32 23.84
C HIS A 203 -24.56 37.93 22.42
N HIS A 204 -24.85 36.66 22.15
CA HIS A 204 -25.10 36.01 20.87
C HIS A 204 -25.66 36.90 19.75
N HIS A 205 -25.15 36.67 18.54
CA HIS A 205 -25.99 36.47 17.35
C HIS A 205 -25.57 35.19 16.63
N GLY A 206 -26.55 34.35 16.34
CA GLY A 206 -26.38 33.12 15.57
C GLY A 206 -26.39 33.38 14.07
N HIS A 207 -25.78 32.46 13.33
CA HIS A 207 -26.17 32.16 11.96
C HIS A 207 -26.19 30.64 11.76
N ASP A 208 -27.16 30.26 10.94
CA ASP A 208 -27.65 28.94 10.59
C ASP A 208 -26.62 27.91 10.10
N ASN A 209 -26.95 26.65 10.42
CA ASN A 209 -26.79 25.42 9.64
C ASN A 209 -25.46 25.17 8.91
N LEU A 210 -24.63 24.33 9.53
CA LEU A 210 -23.96 23.24 8.82
C LEU A 210 -24.21 21.92 9.53
N VAL A 211 -24.96 21.06 8.85
CA VAL A 211 -25.19 19.66 9.20
C VAL A 211 -23.84 18.94 9.29
N ARG A 212 -23.47 18.43 10.47
CA ARG A 212 -22.38 17.45 10.59
C ARG A 212 -22.93 16.04 10.48
N HIS A 213 -22.78 15.46 9.30
CA HIS A 213 -22.83 14.02 9.11
C HIS A 213 -21.46 13.42 9.36
N THR A 214 -21.20 12.88 10.56
CA THR A 214 -20.21 11.80 10.77
C THR A 214 -20.37 11.20 12.17
N LYS A 215 -20.52 9.87 12.24
CA LYS A 215 -20.47 9.08 13.48
C LYS A 215 -19.01 9.05 14.00
N PRO A 216 -18.74 8.79 15.30
CA PRO A 216 -17.37 8.62 15.80
C PRO A 216 -16.70 7.44 15.10
N ASP A 217 -15.49 7.67 14.63
CA ASP A 217 -14.85 6.95 13.54
C ASP A 217 -14.52 5.48 13.84
N SER A 218 -14.75 4.63 12.84
CA SER A 218 -14.21 3.28 12.71
C SER A 218 -12.82 3.26 12.06
N SER A 219 -12.08 4.38 12.11
CA SER A 219 -10.77 4.55 11.47
C SER A 219 -9.63 4.41 12.49
N PRO A 220 -8.68 3.49 12.31
CA PRO A 220 -7.51 3.40 13.19
C PRO A 220 -6.58 4.59 12.94
N MET A 221 -6.42 5.46 13.95
CA MET A 221 -5.52 6.62 13.87
C MET A 221 -4.12 6.31 14.42
N SER A 222 -3.11 6.97 13.85
CA SER A 222 -1.73 6.93 14.33
C SER A 222 -1.53 7.63 15.70
N ASN A 223 -0.42 7.25 16.36
CA ASN A 223 0.04 7.85 17.61
C ASN A 223 0.07 9.38 17.51
N ASP A 224 -0.44 10.08 18.53
CA ASP A 224 -0.27 11.53 18.63
C ASP A 224 1.14 11.86 19.16
N PRO A 225 2.01 12.53 18.37
CA PRO A 225 3.35 12.89 18.83
C PRO A 225 3.33 13.80 20.07
N ASN A 226 2.26 14.56 20.30
CA ASN A 226 2.16 15.52 21.41
C ASN A 226 1.84 14.87 22.77
N LEU A 227 1.39 13.63 22.79
CA LEU A 227 0.94 12.96 24.04
C LEU A 227 2.08 12.27 24.81
N GLY A 228 3.30 12.31 24.28
CA GLY A 228 4.49 11.71 24.90
C GLY A 228 4.56 10.18 24.83
N PRO A 229 5.71 9.58 25.15
CA PRO A 229 5.99 8.14 24.94
C PRO A 229 5.15 7.19 25.81
N THR A 230 4.58 7.65 26.91
CA THR A 230 3.76 6.84 27.82
C THR A 230 2.34 6.61 27.31
N ARG A 231 1.83 7.49 26.44
CA ARG A 231 0.46 7.43 25.89
C ARG A 231 0.39 6.85 24.47
N ARG A 232 1.51 6.32 23.95
CA ARG A 232 1.57 5.67 22.63
C ARG A 232 0.91 4.30 22.65
N HIS A 233 0.31 3.93 21.52
CA HIS A 233 -0.12 2.57 21.29
C HIS A 233 1.07 1.61 21.35
N ARG A 234 0.95 0.55 22.15
CA ARG A 234 1.94 -0.54 22.22
C ARG A 234 1.78 -1.55 21.09
N GLU A 235 0.64 -1.50 20.41
CA GLU A 235 0.34 -2.26 19.20
C GLU A 235 0.04 -1.30 18.05
N SER A 236 0.21 -1.77 16.82
CA SER A 236 -0.13 -0.96 15.66
C SER A 236 -1.64 -0.76 15.59
N PRO A 237 -2.14 0.48 15.45
CA PRO A 237 -3.56 0.71 15.20
C PRO A 237 -3.97 0.16 13.84
N TYR A 238 -3.04 0.06 12.88
CA TYR A 238 -3.29 -0.54 11.56
C TYR A 238 -3.22 -2.07 11.62
N PRO A 239 -4.22 -2.78 11.06
CA PRO A 239 -4.20 -4.23 10.93
C PRO A 239 -3.05 -4.68 10.03
N MET A 240 -2.63 -5.94 10.21
CA MET A 240 -1.64 -6.57 9.33
C MET A 240 -2.35 -7.09 8.09
N LEU A 241 -2.07 -6.50 6.93
CA LEU A 241 -2.59 -7.00 5.66
C LEU A 241 -1.64 -8.03 5.03
N SER A 242 -2.17 -8.97 4.26
CA SER A 242 -1.38 -9.75 3.29
C SER A 242 -0.88 -8.86 2.15
N VAL A 243 0.09 -9.34 1.38
CA VAL A 243 0.60 -8.59 0.21
C VAL A 243 -0.49 -8.41 -0.85
N ASP A 244 -1.34 -9.41 -1.06
CA ASP A 244 -2.43 -9.34 -2.04
C ASP A 244 -3.50 -8.32 -1.62
N GLU A 245 -3.86 -8.26 -0.33
CA GLU A 245 -4.78 -7.23 0.19
C GLU A 245 -4.19 -5.82 0.04
N ALA A 246 -2.88 -5.65 0.32
CA ALA A 246 -2.19 -4.38 0.14
C ALA A 246 -2.14 -3.95 -1.34
N LEU A 247 -1.85 -4.89 -2.26
CA LEU A 247 -1.90 -4.66 -3.71
C LEU A 247 -3.31 -4.30 -4.20
N ASN A 248 -4.35 -4.91 -3.63
CA ASN A 248 -5.73 -4.60 -3.97
C ASN A 248 -6.14 -3.19 -3.48
N ALA A 249 -5.69 -2.80 -2.28
CA ALA A 249 -5.86 -1.44 -1.80
C ALA A 249 -5.17 -0.42 -2.72
N ILE A 250 -3.94 -0.70 -3.15
CA ILE A 250 -3.20 0.15 -4.12
C ILE A 250 -3.96 0.24 -5.44
N LYS A 251 -4.42 -0.89 -5.99
CA LYS A 251 -5.20 -0.92 -7.23
C LYS A 251 -6.48 -0.07 -7.14
N THR A 252 -7.16 -0.12 -6.01
CA THR A 252 -8.44 0.56 -5.80
C THR A 252 -8.26 2.06 -5.59
N GLN A 253 -7.22 2.47 -4.87
CA GLN A 253 -7.04 3.86 -4.41
C GLN A 253 -6.06 4.67 -5.28
N THR A 254 -5.31 4.02 -6.16
CA THR A 254 -4.48 4.72 -7.16
C THR A 254 -5.40 5.44 -8.15
N PRO A 255 -5.24 6.76 -8.36
CA PRO A 255 -6.04 7.54 -9.30
C PRO A 255 -6.01 6.98 -10.72
N THR A 256 -7.02 7.34 -11.51
CA THR A 256 -7.04 7.02 -12.94
C THR A 256 -5.94 7.78 -13.69
N PRO A 257 -5.31 7.16 -14.71
CA PRO A 257 -4.30 7.84 -15.51
C PRO A 257 -4.92 9.01 -16.29
N THR A 258 -4.14 10.06 -16.49
CA THR A 258 -4.51 11.21 -17.33
C THR A 258 -3.98 11.01 -18.75
N ILE A 259 -4.65 11.58 -19.75
CA ILE A 259 -4.27 11.46 -21.16
C ILE A 259 -3.57 12.75 -21.60
N GLU A 260 -2.56 12.61 -22.46
CA GLU A 260 -1.90 13.71 -23.15
C GLU A 260 -1.62 13.34 -24.61
N THR A 261 -1.59 14.34 -25.49
CA THR A 261 -1.19 14.15 -26.90
C THR A 261 0.31 14.36 -27.02
N ARG A 262 1.01 13.44 -27.70
CA ARG A 262 2.45 13.54 -27.96
C ARG A 262 2.77 13.27 -29.42
N LYS A 263 3.78 13.97 -29.93
CA LYS A 263 4.34 13.73 -31.26
C LYS A 263 5.01 12.37 -31.35
N VAL A 264 4.89 11.72 -32.50
CA VAL A 264 5.59 10.48 -32.84
C VAL A 264 7.07 10.78 -33.05
N ASN A 265 7.88 10.44 -32.05
CA ASN A 265 9.33 10.50 -32.07
C ASN A 265 9.91 9.53 -31.02
N SER A 266 11.23 9.47 -30.92
CA SER A 266 11.92 8.60 -29.94
C SER A 266 11.54 8.88 -28.48
N GLY A 267 11.00 10.05 -28.16
CA GLY A 267 10.49 10.37 -26.83
C GLY A 267 9.24 9.60 -26.44
N LEU A 268 8.56 8.92 -27.37
CA LEU A 268 7.44 8.02 -27.08
C LEU A 268 7.87 6.68 -26.45
N VAL A 269 9.16 6.35 -26.44
CA VAL A 269 9.62 5.05 -25.91
C VAL A 269 9.14 4.83 -24.48
N GLY A 270 8.45 3.71 -24.30
CA GLY A 270 7.78 3.23 -23.11
C GLY A 270 6.47 3.94 -22.76
N ALA A 271 5.97 4.88 -23.56
CA ALA A 271 4.65 5.47 -23.37
C ALA A 271 3.58 4.43 -23.71
N VAL A 272 2.40 4.57 -23.12
CA VAL A 272 1.27 3.64 -23.34
C VAL A 272 0.17 4.38 -24.05
N LEU A 273 -0.34 3.79 -25.14
CA LEU A 273 -1.39 4.41 -25.95
C LEU A 273 -2.72 4.49 -25.19
N ALA A 274 -3.38 5.65 -25.28
CA ALA A 274 -4.69 5.90 -24.69
C ALA A 274 -5.85 5.70 -25.67
N GLU A 275 -5.54 5.39 -26.93
CA GLU A 275 -6.46 5.15 -28.04
C GLU A 275 -5.95 4.04 -28.96
N ASP A 276 -6.85 3.50 -29.79
CA ASP A 276 -6.45 2.68 -30.94
C ASP A 276 -5.95 3.62 -32.04
N VAL A 277 -4.73 3.38 -32.52
CA VAL A 277 -4.14 4.18 -33.58
C VAL A 277 -4.42 3.51 -34.92
N LYS A 278 -5.00 4.28 -35.86
CA LYS A 278 -5.34 3.80 -37.19
C LYS A 278 -4.38 4.36 -38.23
N ALA A 279 -4.11 3.57 -39.27
CA ALA A 279 -3.31 4.00 -40.42
C ALA A 279 -3.97 5.20 -41.12
N LYS A 280 -3.25 6.31 -41.30
CA LYS A 280 -3.75 7.49 -42.04
C LYS A 280 -3.61 7.31 -43.55
N GLU A 281 -2.65 6.49 -43.96
CA GLU A 281 -2.26 6.23 -45.34
C GLU A 281 -2.19 4.72 -45.62
N ASN A 282 -2.23 4.35 -46.90
CA ASN A 282 -1.95 2.99 -47.35
C ASN A 282 -0.44 2.77 -47.36
N VAL A 283 0.00 1.56 -47.00
CA VAL A 283 1.40 1.13 -47.13
C VAL A 283 1.43 -0.13 -48.00
N PRO A 284 2.05 -0.10 -49.19
CA PRO A 284 2.58 1.08 -49.87
C PRO A 284 1.45 2.02 -50.36
N ALA A 285 1.76 3.30 -50.56
CA ALA A 285 0.79 4.31 -51.02
C ALA A 285 0.50 4.24 -52.53
N PHE A 286 1.32 3.50 -53.27
CA PHE A 286 1.24 3.28 -54.71
C PHE A 286 1.66 1.83 -55.01
N ARG A 287 1.35 1.35 -56.23
CA ARG A 287 1.82 0.03 -56.69
C ARG A 287 3.33 0.05 -56.82
N ALA A 288 4.02 -0.83 -56.09
CA ALA A 288 5.48 -0.82 -56.00
C ALA A 288 6.09 -2.16 -56.44
N SER A 289 7.29 -2.12 -57.02
CA SER A 289 8.01 -3.34 -57.40
C SER A 289 8.54 -4.11 -56.18
N ILE A 290 8.42 -5.45 -56.20
CA ILE A 290 9.03 -6.35 -55.21
C ILE A 290 10.52 -6.61 -55.51
N VAL A 291 10.91 -6.52 -56.78
CA VAL A 291 12.24 -6.90 -57.28
C VAL A 291 12.87 -5.79 -58.13
N ASP A 292 14.18 -5.87 -58.34
CA ASP A 292 14.85 -5.09 -59.38
C ASP A 292 14.65 -5.77 -60.73
N GLY A 293 14.35 -5.00 -61.77
CA GLY A 293 14.18 -5.53 -63.11
C GLY A 293 13.39 -4.61 -64.03
N TYR A 294 12.37 -5.16 -64.69
CA TYR A 294 11.64 -4.47 -65.76
C TYR A 294 10.13 -4.58 -65.56
N ALA A 295 9.46 -3.43 -65.45
CA ALA A 295 8.01 -3.35 -65.46
C ALA A 295 7.50 -3.60 -66.89
N VAL A 296 6.46 -4.42 -67.00
CA VAL A 296 5.90 -4.88 -68.28
C VAL A 296 4.37 -4.80 -68.27
N VAL A 297 3.77 -4.79 -69.47
CA VAL A 297 2.34 -5.05 -69.66
C VAL A 297 2.21 -6.48 -70.18
N VAL A 298 1.65 -7.36 -69.37
CA VAL A 298 1.55 -8.79 -69.70
C VAL A 298 0.51 -9.02 -70.80
N PRO A 299 0.86 -9.69 -71.92
CA PRO A 299 -0.09 -10.04 -72.97
C PRO A 299 -1.05 -11.14 -72.50
N LYS A 300 -2.18 -11.31 -73.18
CA LYS A 300 -3.23 -12.26 -72.76
C LYS A 300 -2.78 -13.72 -72.63
N ASP A 301 -1.73 -14.13 -73.35
CA ASP A 301 -1.17 -15.48 -73.30
C ASP A 301 -0.05 -15.64 -72.27
N GLY A 302 0.33 -14.56 -71.57
CA GLY A 302 1.37 -14.54 -70.53
C GLY A 302 2.78 -14.75 -71.07
N ASN A 303 2.98 -14.77 -72.39
CA ASN A 303 4.28 -15.04 -72.99
C ASN A 303 5.07 -13.73 -73.18
N MET A 304 5.99 -13.47 -72.26
CA MET A 304 6.87 -12.30 -72.30
C MET A 304 8.24 -12.58 -72.95
N ARG A 305 8.46 -13.77 -73.52
CA ARG A 305 9.78 -14.11 -74.07
C ARG A 305 10.05 -13.35 -75.37
N GLY A 306 11.12 -12.56 -75.40
CA GLY A 306 11.47 -11.75 -76.57
C GLY A 306 12.38 -10.57 -76.25
N VAL A 307 12.71 -9.76 -77.26
CA VAL A 307 13.52 -8.53 -77.11
C VAL A 307 12.60 -7.33 -77.10
N PHE A 308 12.73 -6.49 -76.08
CA PHE A 308 11.87 -5.31 -75.88
C PHE A 308 12.70 -4.03 -75.72
N PRO A 309 12.21 -2.89 -76.25
CA PRO A 309 12.83 -1.59 -76.03
C PRO A 309 12.59 -1.09 -74.60
N VAL A 310 13.63 -0.55 -73.97
CA VAL A 310 13.53 0.13 -72.67
C VAL A 310 13.12 1.58 -72.92
N VAL A 311 11.85 1.92 -72.62
CA VAL A 311 11.28 3.24 -72.98
C VAL A 311 11.33 4.26 -71.85
N SER A 312 11.56 3.82 -70.61
CA SER A 312 11.72 4.69 -69.46
C SER A 312 12.45 4.00 -68.31
N VAL A 313 12.94 4.83 -67.38
CA VAL A 313 13.57 4.39 -66.13
C VAL A 313 12.75 4.96 -64.97
N SER A 314 12.13 4.09 -64.18
CA SER A 314 11.43 4.47 -62.95
C SER A 314 12.38 4.35 -61.76
N HIS A 315 12.78 5.50 -61.21
CA HIS A 315 13.55 5.59 -59.96
C HIS A 315 12.60 5.76 -58.76
N ALA A 316 13.08 5.43 -57.56
CA ALA A 316 12.33 5.59 -56.30
C ALA A 316 12.02 7.07 -55.89
N SER A 317 12.10 8.03 -56.82
CA SER A 317 11.81 9.46 -56.59
C SER A 317 10.42 9.83 -57.15
N PRO A 318 9.65 10.70 -56.48
CA PRO A 318 8.33 11.13 -56.95
C PRO A 318 8.40 11.84 -58.31
N GLY A 319 7.61 11.40 -59.30
CA GLY A 319 7.52 12.04 -60.62
C GLY A 319 6.40 11.44 -61.49
N GLU A 320 5.97 12.19 -62.51
CA GLU A 320 5.01 11.71 -63.51
C GLU A 320 5.72 10.89 -64.59
N VAL A 321 5.38 9.60 -64.68
CA VAL A 321 5.91 8.67 -65.70
C VAL A 321 4.82 8.42 -66.75
N PRO A 322 5.12 8.48 -68.06
CA PRO A 322 4.14 8.18 -69.11
C PRO A 322 3.63 6.73 -69.02
N PRO A 323 2.41 6.43 -69.52
CA PRO A 323 1.87 5.08 -69.49
C PRO A 323 2.68 4.10 -70.34
N LEU A 324 3.03 2.96 -69.76
CA LEU A 324 3.69 1.85 -70.43
C LEU A 324 2.69 1.09 -71.32
N LYS A 325 3.11 0.76 -72.55
CA LYS A 325 2.28 -0.01 -73.50
C LYS A 325 2.78 -1.44 -73.64
N GLU A 326 1.91 -2.32 -74.13
CA GLU A 326 2.28 -3.66 -74.54
C GLU A 326 3.38 -3.62 -75.61
N GLY A 327 4.43 -4.42 -75.44
CA GLY A 327 5.63 -4.40 -76.30
C GLY A 327 6.71 -3.40 -75.87
N GLU A 328 6.50 -2.65 -74.80
CA GLU A 328 7.51 -1.76 -74.19
C GLU A 328 7.83 -2.23 -72.77
N ILE A 329 9.06 -1.99 -72.31
CA ILE A 329 9.46 -2.27 -70.92
C ILE A 329 10.06 -1.02 -70.27
N ALA A 330 9.96 -0.93 -68.94
CA ALA A 330 10.57 0.14 -68.17
C ALA A 330 11.48 -0.44 -67.09
N ARG A 331 12.73 0.04 -67.03
CA ARG A 331 13.66 -0.36 -65.95
C ARG A 331 13.11 0.16 -64.63
N ILE A 332 12.96 -0.72 -63.65
CA ILE A 332 12.39 -0.41 -62.34
C ILE A 332 13.24 -1.03 -61.24
N THR A 333 13.44 -0.28 -60.15
CA THR A 333 14.11 -0.79 -58.95
C THR A 333 13.09 -1.20 -57.90
N THR A 334 13.51 -2.03 -56.96
CA THR A 334 12.73 -2.47 -55.79
C THR A 334 12.17 -1.26 -55.04
N GLY A 335 10.87 -1.30 -54.74
CA GLY A 335 10.16 -0.23 -54.05
C GLY A 335 9.80 1.00 -54.91
N ALA A 336 10.26 1.08 -56.17
CA ALA A 336 9.90 2.18 -57.06
C ALA A 336 8.42 2.07 -57.51
N PRO A 337 7.77 3.21 -57.79
CA PRO A 337 6.41 3.22 -58.31
C PRO A 337 6.33 2.59 -59.70
N LEU A 338 5.30 1.77 -59.92
CA LEU A 338 5.02 1.21 -61.23
C LEU A 338 4.57 2.31 -62.21
N PRO A 339 5.10 2.34 -63.45
CA PRO A 339 4.56 3.17 -64.51
C PRO A 339 3.06 2.86 -64.74
N PRO A 340 2.23 3.87 -65.05
CA PRO A 340 0.83 3.62 -65.40
C PRO A 340 0.72 2.60 -66.53
N GLY A 341 -0.21 1.65 -66.42
CA GLY A 341 -0.40 0.59 -67.43
C GLY A 341 0.42 -0.68 -67.22
N ALA A 342 1.52 -0.65 -66.45
CA ALA A 342 2.29 -1.87 -66.13
C ALA A 342 1.46 -2.85 -65.28
N THR A 343 1.50 -4.14 -65.61
CA THR A 343 0.73 -5.20 -64.94
C THR A 343 1.59 -6.24 -64.20
N ALA A 344 2.89 -6.34 -64.49
CA ALA A 344 3.84 -7.20 -63.76
C ALA A 344 5.27 -6.61 -63.75
N VAL A 345 6.17 -7.20 -62.95
CA VAL A 345 7.61 -6.92 -63.00
C VAL A 345 8.39 -8.22 -63.22
N ILE A 346 9.29 -8.23 -64.21
CA ILE A 346 10.23 -9.32 -64.46
C ILE A 346 11.53 -9.01 -63.71
N MET A 347 12.06 -9.98 -62.97
CA MET A 347 13.32 -9.82 -62.25
C MET A 347 14.51 -9.73 -63.22
N VAL A 348 15.54 -8.95 -62.85
CA VAL A 348 16.70 -8.72 -63.71
C VAL A 348 17.42 -10.02 -64.11
N GLU A 349 17.39 -11.02 -63.22
CA GLU A 349 17.97 -12.35 -63.44
C GLU A 349 17.32 -13.12 -64.60
N ASP A 350 16.06 -12.81 -64.92
CA ASP A 350 15.31 -13.39 -66.03
C ASP A 350 15.44 -12.56 -67.32
N THR A 351 16.50 -11.75 -67.41
CA THR A 351 16.75 -10.90 -68.57
C THR A 351 18.20 -10.91 -69.04
N LEU A 352 18.42 -10.59 -70.31
CA LEU A 352 19.74 -10.41 -70.92
C LEU A 352 19.82 -9.08 -71.66
N LEU A 353 20.85 -8.29 -71.37
CA LEU A 353 21.13 -7.06 -72.12
C LEU A 353 21.43 -7.38 -73.58
N LYS A 354 20.69 -6.79 -74.52
CA LYS A 354 20.92 -6.96 -75.97
C LYS A 354 21.70 -5.81 -76.57
N THR A 355 21.22 -4.60 -76.39
CA THR A 355 21.88 -3.39 -76.93
C THR A 355 21.91 -2.28 -75.90
N LYS A 356 22.94 -1.43 -75.99
CA LYS A 356 23.09 -0.24 -75.16
C LYS A 356 22.70 1.01 -75.95
N THR A 357 22.43 2.10 -75.24
CA THR A 357 22.32 3.43 -75.83
C THR A 357 23.63 3.84 -76.51
N ASP A 358 23.58 4.81 -77.43
CA ASP A 358 24.74 5.22 -78.24
C ASP A 358 25.89 5.80 -77.39
N ASP A 359 25.59 6.33 -76.20
CA ASP A 359 26.55 6.80 -75.21
C ASP A 359 27.09 5.67 -74.29
N GLY A 360 26.52 4.46 -74.39
CA GLY A 360 26.92 3.26 -73.65
C GLY A 360 26.49 3.23 -72.18
N ASN A 361 25.71 4.20 -71.71
CA ASN A 361 25.39 4.39 -70.30
C ASN A 361 24.13 3.64 -69.84
N GLU A 362 23.18 3.36 -70.73
CA GLU A 362 21.90 2.70 -70.40
C GLU A 362 21.57 1.53 -71.32
N GLU A 363 20.65 0.67 -70.89
CA GLU A 363 20.09 -0.39 -71.72
C GLU A 363 19.12 0.21 -72.75
N LYS A 364 19.30 -0.14 -74.04
CA LYS A 364 18.37 0.25 -75.12
C LYS A 364 17.35 -0.85 -75.39
N GLU A 365 17.81 -2.10 -75.45
CA GLU A 365 16.97 -3.29 -75.63
C GLU A 365 17.40 -4.40 -74.69
N VAL A 366 16.42 -5.10 -74.14
CA VAL A 366 16.61 -6.20 -73.19
C VAL A 366 15.80 -7.41 -73.67
N GLU A 367 16.42 -8.58 -73.63
CA GLU A 367 15.75 -9.85 -73.85
C GLU A 367 15.18 -10.37 -72.54
N VAL A 368 13.87 -10.58 -72.52
CA VAL A 368 13.16 -11.24 -71.43
C VAL A 368 13.11 -12.73 -71.71
N LEU A 369 13.47 -13.53 -70.71
CA LEU A 369 13.51 -15.00 -70.78
C LEU A 369 12.26 -15.66 -70.16
N ALA A 370 11.46 -14.90 -69.40
CA ALA A 370 10.31 -15.39 -68.66
C ALA A 370 9.13 -15.79 -69.58
N GLU A 371 8.54 -16.95 -69.29
CA GLU A 371 7.32 -17.48 -69.92
C GLU A 371 6.26 -17.72 -68.83
N GLY A 372 4.97 -17.47 -69.13
CA GLY A 372 3.87 -17.73 -68.19
C GLY A 372 3.74 -16.71 -67.06
N VAL A 373 4.12 -15.46 -67.33
CA VAL A 373 4.05 -14.35 -66.36
C VAL A 373 2.60 -14.02 -66.07
N ASN A 374 2.24 -13.86 -64.80
CA ASN A 374 0.88 -13.52 -64.39
C ASN A 374 0.71 -12.02 -64.13
N ASP A 375 -0.50 -11.50 -64.35
CA ASP A 375 -0.86 -10.17 -63.87
C ASP A 375 -0.70 -10.09 -62.33
N GLY A 376 -0.10 -9.00 -61.86
CA GLY A 376 0.21 -8.77 -60.45
C GLY A 376 1.51 -9.39 -59.97
N GLU A 377 2.24 -10.11 -60.82
CA GLU A 377 3.49 -10.78 -60.43
C GLU A 377 4.57 -9.76 -60.06
N ASN A 378 5.24 -10.01 -58.93
CA ASN A 378 6.27 -9.15 -58.34
C ASN A 378 5.82 -7.70 -58.04
N ILE A 379 4.53 -7.51 -57.75
CA ILE A 379 3.96 -6.20 -57.40
C ILE A 379 3.40 -6.21 -55.98
N ARG A 380 3.70 -5.16 -55.23
CA ARG A 380 2.96 -4.79 -54.02
C ARG A 380 1.84 -3.83 -54.38
N GLU A 381 0.62 -4.30 -54.24
CA GLU A 381 -0.57 -3.49 -54.47
C GLU A 381 -0.74 -2.42 -53.37
N VAL A 382 -1.51 -1.38 -53.68
CA VAL A 382 -1.74 -0.28 -52.74
C VAL A 382 -2.37 -0.82 -51.45
N GLY A 383 -1.74 -0.52 -50.31
CA GLY A 383 -2.21 -0.96 -49.00
C GLY A 383 -2.03 -2.45 -48.71
N SER A 384 -1.26 -3.19 -49.52
CA SER A 384 -1.01 -4.63 -49.32
C SER A 384 -0.41 -4.98 -47.97
N ASP A 385 0.41 -4.09 -47.41
CA ASP A 385 1.03 -4.31 -46.09
C ASP A 385 0.11 -3.77 -44.99
N ILE A 386 -0.36 -2.53 -45.16
CA ILE A 386 -1.29 -1.88 -44.24
C ILE A 386 -2.29 -1.04 -45.05
N GLU A 387 -3.55 -1.42 -44.97
CA GLU A 387 -4.65 -0.64 -45.55
C GLU A 387 -5.00 0.55 -44.64
N ARG A 388 -5.30 1.70 -45.26
CA ARG A 388 -5.77 2.90 -44.57
C ARG A 388 -6.97 2.57 -43.67
N GLY A 389 -6.93 3.09 -42.44
CA GLY A 389 -7.97 2.86 -41.43
C GLY A 389 -7.80 1.59 -40.61
N THR A 390 -6.87 0.71 -40.96
CA THR A 390 -6.48 -0.46 -40.14
C THR A 390 -5.90 0.00 -38.80
N VAL A 391 -6.25 -0.68 -37.72
CA VAL A 391 -5.67 -0.44 -36.39
C VAL A 391 -4.24 -1.00 -36.38
N VAL A 392 -3.25 -0.12 -36.28
CA VAL A 392 -1.82 -0.49 -36.31
C VAL A 392 -1.27 -0.76 -34.91
N LEU A 393 -1.78 -0.05 -33.91
CA LEU A 393 -1.45 -0.25 -32.50
C LEU A 393 -2.73 -0.05 -31.68
N ARG A 394 -2.92 -0.87 -30.66
CA ARG A 394 -4.13 -0.81 -29.82
C ARG A 394 -3.93 0.07 -28.60
N LYS A 395 -5.04 0.57 -28.07
CA LYS A 395 -5.09 1.18 -26.74
C LYS A 395 -4.50 0.22 -25.71
N TYR A 396 -3.73 0.78 -24.79
CA TYR A 396 -2.95 0.08 -23.76
C TYR A 396 -1.70 -0.66 -24.23
N GLU A 397 -1.38 -0.64 -25.52
CA GLU A 397 -0.07 -1.12 -25.98
C GLU A 397 1.01 -0.10 -25.61
N GLN A 398 2.16 -0.62 -25.16
CA GLN A 398 3.32 0.18 -24.81
C GLN A 398 4.26 0.27 -26.02
N VAL A 399 4.70 1.48 -26.35
CA VAL A 399 5.75 1.68 -27.35
C VAL A 399 7.06 1.14 -26.81
N SER A 400 7.62 0.10 -27.41
CA SER A 400 8.81 -0.56 -26.87
C SER A 400 10.10 0.18 -27.23
N ALA A 401 11.18 -0.08 -26.47
CA ALA A 401 12.51 0.37 -26.84
C ALA A 401 13.13 -0.45 -28.00
N ALA A 402 12.48 -1.54 -28.44
CA ALA A 402 12.91 -2.31 -29.60
C ALA A 402 12.63 -1.57 -30.92
N GLY A 403 11.75 -0.57 -30.90
CA GLY A 403 11.57 0.40 -31.99
C GLY A 403 10.52 0.04 -33.05
N GLY A 404 9.97 -1.18 -33.01
CA GLY A 404 8.98 -1.65 -33.98
C GLY A 404 7.73 -0.77 -34.03
N GLU A 405 7.19 -0.38 -32.87
CA GLU A 405 5.97 0.42 -32.78
C GLU A 405 6.15 1.83 -33.35
N ILE A 406 7.31 2.45 -33.13
CA ILE A 406 7.63 3.79 -33.67
C ILE A 406 7.73 3.72 -35.19
N GLY A 407 8.40 2.69 -35.72
CA GLY A 407 8.50 2.46 -37.16
C GLY A 407 7.12 2.29 -37.81
N SER A 408 6.25 1.50 -37.19
CA SER A 408 4.87 1.30 -37.67
C SER A 408 4.07 2.59 -37.71
N LEU A 409 4.12 3.42 -36.65
CA LEU A 409 3.43 4.71 -36.61
C LEU A 409 3.94 5.67 -37.70
N ALA A 410 5.25 5.73 -37.88
CA ALA A 410 5.88 6.58 -38.89
C ALA A 410 5.52 6.12 -40.32
N ALA A 411 5.49 4.81 -40.56
CA ALA A 411 5.19 4.23 -41.88
C ALA A 411 3.78 4.58 -42.38
N VAL A 412 2.82 4.74 -41.48
CA VAL A 412 1.42 5.04 -41.82
C VAL A 412 1.06 6.53 -41.69
N GLY A 413 2.07 7.41 -41.59
CA GLY A 413 1.89 8.85 -41.57
C GLY A 413 1.28 9.41 -40.27
N VAL A 414 1.37 8.68 -39.15
CA VAL A 414 0.88 9.18 -37.85
C VAL A 414 1.93 10.10 -37.23
N ASP A 415 1.53 11.35 -37.00
CA ASP A 415 2.37 12.44 -36.46
C ASP A 415 2.18 12.66 -34.95
N GLU A 416 0.98 12.41 -34.43
CA GLU A 416 0.62 12.54 -33.02
C GLU A 416 -0.27 11.38 -32.56
N VAL A 417 -0.12 11.00 -31.30
CA VAL A 417 -0.91 9.96 -30.63
C VAL A 417 -1.31 10.41 -29.22
N GLN A 418 -2.48 9.97 -28.77
CA GLN A 418 -2.89 10.10 -27.37
C GLN A 418 -2.23 8.98 -26.55
N VAL A 419 -1.54 9.37 -25.48
CA VAL A 419 -0.90 8.44 -24.53
C VAL A 419 -1.36 8.74 -23.11
N PHE A 420 -1.23 7.75 -22.24
CA PHE A 420 -1.34 7.99 -20.81
C PHE A 420 -0.09 8.72 -20.33
N ARG A 421 -0.28 9.88 -19.69
CA ARG A 421 0.79 10.69 -19.12
C ARG A 421 1.50 9.89 -18.03
N ARG A 422 2.83 9.89 -18.07
CA ARG A 422 3.62 9.29 -17.00
C ARG A 422 3.56 10.15 -15.74
N PRO A 423 3.40 9.55 -14.54
CA PRO A 423 3.44 10.29 -13.29
C PRO A 423 4.84 10.80 -13.00
N THR A 424 4.93 12.01 -12.46
CA THR A 424 6.16 12.53 -11.84
C THR A 424 6.22 12.07 -10.39
N ILE A 425 7.40 11.66 -9.93
CA ILE A 425 7.60 11.08 -8.60
C ILE A 425 8.46 12.01 -7.75
N ALA A 426 8.09 12.28 -6.51
CA ALA A 426 8.96 12.92 -5.53
C ALA A 426 9.50 11.88 -4.55
N VAL A 427 10.82 11.89 -4.29
CA VAL A 427 11.47 10.96 -3.33
C VAL A 427 12.16 11.75 -2.23
N LEU A 428 11.89 11.40 -0.98
CA LEU A 428 12.52 12.00 0.20
C LEU A 428 12.94 10.95 1.24
N SER A 429 14.05 11.19 1.93
CA SER A 429 14.45 10.42 3.12
C SER A 429 14.15 11.23 4.39
N THR A 430 13.82 10.54 5.47
CA THR A 430 13.59 11.12 6.80
C THR A 430 14.40 10.41 7.85
N GLY A 431 14.86 11.15 8.86
CA GLY A 431 15.60 10.64 9.99
C GLY A 431 16.72 11.58 10.41
N ASP A 432 16.81 11.88 11.69
CA ASP A 432 17.86 12.75 12.26
C ASP A 432 19.25 12.09 12.21
N GLU A 433 19.30 10.76 12.05
CA GLU A 433 20.54 10.00 11.85
C GLU A 433 21.08 10.03 10.42
N ILE A 434 20.28 10.50 9.46
CA ILE A 434 20.55 10.35 8.03
C ILE A 434 21.41 11.52 7.53
N VAL A 435 22.53 11.19 6.89
CA VAL A 435 23.42 12.18 6.26
C VAL A 435 23.53 11.95 4.76
N GLN A 436 23.87 13.01 4.01
CA GLN A 436 24.07 12.90 2.56
C GLN A 436 25.11 11.82 2.22
N HIS A 437 24.82 11.03 1.19
CA HIS A 437 25.67 9.90 0.79
C HIS A 437 27.05 10.32 0.29
N ASP A 438 27.13 11.51 -0.30
CA ASP A 438 28.34 12.15 -0.84
C ASP A 438 29.01 13.11 0.14
N ARG A 439 28.51 13.21 1.39
CA ARG A 439 29.12 14.07 2.41
C ARG A 439 30.57 13.62 2.65
N PRO A 440 31.56 14.52 2.49
CA PRO A 440 32.96 14.18 2.70
C PRO A 440 33.24 13.88 4.19
N GLY A 441 34.25 13.04 4.43
CA GLY A 441 34.70 12.69 5.78
C GLY A 441 34.04 11.43 6.38
N GLU A 442 34.41 11.15 7.62
CA GLU A 442 33.93 9.99 8.37
C GLU A 442 32.53 10.23 8.96
N LEU A 443 31.85 9.13 9.31
CA LEU A 443 30.58 9.19 10.04
C LEU A 443 30.86 9.42 11.52
N ARG A 444 30.07 10.29 12.14
CA ARG A 444 30.01 10.41 13.59
C ARG A 444 29.18 9.28 14.16
N LEU A 445 29.34 9.02 15.46
CA LEU A 445 28.55 8.03 16.16
C LEU A 445 27.05 8.32 16.01
N GLY A 446 26.30 7.33 15.54
CA GLY A 446 24.86 7.43 15.30
C GLY A 446 24.48 7.87 13.89
N GLU A 447 25.41 8.39 13.08
CA GLU A 447 25.09 8.79 11.70
C GLU A 447 25.15 7.59 10.74
N VAL A 448 24.23 7.60 9.77
CA VAL A 448 24.25 6.66 8.63
C VAL A 448 24.04 7.43 7.32
N ARG A 449 24.70 6.97 6.25
CA ARG A 449 24.54 7.57 4.92
C ARG A 449 23.18 7.21 4.33
N ASP A 450 22.55 8.19 3.70
CA ASP A 450 21.32 8.00 2.94
C ASP A 450 21.55 7.10 1.73
N THR A 451 21.15 5.84 1.85
CA THR A 451 21.27 4.86 0.76
C THR A 451 19.94 4.64 0.05
N ASN A 452 18.81 4.96 0.68
CA ASN A 452 17.50 4.64 0.17
C ASN A 452 17.11 5.56 -0.98
N ARG A 453 17.19 6.88 -0.78
CA ARG A 453 16.82 7.87 -1.79
C ARG A 453 17.57 7.70 -3.11
N PRO A 454 18.92 7.64 -3.16
CA PRO A 454 19.62 7.39 -4.43
C PRO A 454 19.25 6.05 -5.07
N THR A 455 19.03 5.00 -4.26
CA THR A 455 18.60 3.68 -4.76
C THR A 455 17.20 3.73 -5.38
N LEU A 456 16.25 4.41 -4.75
CA LEU A 456 14.88 4.54 -5.24
C LEU A 456 14.78 5.45 -6.47
N ILE A 457 15.56 6.54 -6.52
CA ILE A 457 15.69 7.39 -7.70
C ILE A 457 16.21 6.57 -8.88
N ALA A 458 17.27 5.77 -8.66
CA ALA A 458 17.82 4.90 -9.70
C ALA A 458 16.80 3.85 -10.17
N ALA A 459 16.06 3.22 -9.24
CA ALA A 459 15.03 2.24 -9.57
C ALA A 459 13.88 2.86 -10.38
N ALA A 460 13.36 4.02 -9.96
CA ALA A 460 12.29 4.71 -10.69
C ALA A 460 12.73 5.15 -12.09
N ARG A 461 13.95 5.68 -12.23
CA ARG A 461 14.51 6.04 -13.55
C ARG A 461 14.75 4.84 -14.46
N HIS A 462 15.15 3.68 -13.89
CA HIS A 462 15.27 2.43 -14.65
C HIS A 462 13.94 2.05 -15.32
N TRP A 463 12.81 2.29 -14.64
CA TRP A 463 11.46 2.09 -15.19
C TRP A 463 10.95 3.27 -16.05
N GLY A 464 11.78 4.28 -16.33
CA GLY A 464 11.45 5.40 -17.22
C GLY A 464 10.64 6.53 -16.59
N TYR A 465 10.58 6.61 -15.25
CA TYR A 465 9.88 7.68 -14.55
C TYR A 465 10.79 8.88 -14.25
N GLU A 466 10.20 10.07 -14.33
CA GLU A 466 10.84 11.29 -13.86
C GLU A 466 10.76 11.38 -12.34
N VAL A 467 11.88 11.80 -11.73
CA VAL A 467 12.02 11.84 -10.28
C VAL A 467 12.54 13.19 -9.82
N ILE A 468 11.80 13.81 -8.90
CA ILE A 468 12.16 14.99 -8.14
C ILE A 468 12.81 14.54 -6.83
N ASP A 469 14.08 14.89 -6.67
CA ASP A 469 14.84 14.61 -5.45
C ASP A 469 14.55 15.69 -4.41
N MET A 470 13.80 15.34 -3.37
CA MET A 470 13.42 16.25 -2.29
C MET A 470 14.46 16.28 -1.15
N GLY A 471 15.55 15.50 -1.27
CA GLY A 471 16.62 15.46 -0.28
C GLY A 471 16.27 14.68 1.00
N ILE A 472 16.90 15.11 2.09
CA ILE A 472 16.76 14.53 3.43
C ILE A 472 16.06 15.56 4.31
N GLU A 473 15.01 15.16 5.00
CA GLU A 473 14.29 15.99 5.97
C GLU A 473 14.49 15.46 7.40
N THR A 474 14.51 16.39 8.35
CA THR A 474 14.61 16.07 9.79
C THR A 474 13.27 15.64 10.36
N ASP A 475 13.27 14.86 11.44
CA ASP A 475 12.05 14.39 12.10
C ASP A 475 11.42 15.49 12.99
N LYS A 476 11.07 16.62 12.36
CA LYS A 476 10.43 17.78 13.00
C LYS A 476 9.02 17.99 12.42
N PRO A 477 7.96 17.99 13.27
CA PRO A 477 6.56 17.98 12.81
C PRO A 477 6.15 19.07 11.80
N GLY A 478 6.73 20.28 11.87
CA GLY A 478 6.42 21.35 10.90
C GLY A 478 7.21 21.28 9.59
N ARG A 479 8.49 20.89 9.65
CA ARG A 479 9.36 20.83 8.46
C ARG A 479 8.97 19.68 7.54
N LEU A 480 8.66 18.52 8.13
CA LEU A 480 8.17 17.37 7.38
C LEU A 480 6.86 17.69 6.66
N GLU A 481 5.92 18.39 7.32
CA GLU A 481 4.68 18.84 6.69
C GLU A 481 4.93 19.76 5.49
N GLU A 482 5.75 20.80 5.66
CA GLU A 482 6.11 21.75 4.59
C GLU A 482 6.69 21.02 3.37
N THR A 483 7.64 20.11 3.60
CA THR A 483 8.32 19.35 2.56
C THR A 483 7.34 18.40 1.85
N LEU A 484 6.46 17.72 2.59
CA LEU A 484 5.41 16.88 1.99
C LEU A 484 4.41 17.68 1.15
N ARG A 485 3.97 18.84 1.64
CA ARG A 485 3.10 19.74 0.85
C ARG A 485 3.79 20.23 -0.42
N SER A 486 5.10 20.52 -0.34
CA SER A 486 5.90 20.91 -1.50
C SER A 486 6.00 19.79 -2.52
N ALA A 487 6.27 18.56 -2.08
CA ALA A 487 6.30 17.38 -2.93
C ALA A 487 4.94 17.13 -3.61
N LEU A 488 3.83 17.22 -2.86
CA LEU A 488 2.47 17.04 -3.38
C LEU A 488 2.05 18.12 -4.39
N ARG A 489 2.71 19.30 -4.41
CA ARG A 489 2.47 20.29 -5.46
C ARG A 489 3.21 19.97 -6.76
N GLN A 490 4.38 19.36 -6.68
CA GLN A 490 5.29 19.17 -7.80
C GLN A 490 5.21 17.77 -8.45
N ALA A 491 4.76 16.76 -7.70
CA ALA A 491 4.73 15.37 -8.14
C ALA A 491 3.34 14.75 -8.00
N ASP A 492 3.05 13.70 -8.76
CA ASP A 492 1.82 12.92 -8.71
C ASP A 492 1.87 11.85 -7.60
N VAL A 493 3.07 11.34 -7.34
CA VAL A 493 3.36 10.28 -6.36
C VAL A 493 4.47 10.78 -5.44
N VAL A 494 4.26 10.65 -4.13
CA VAL A 494 5.30 10.95 -3.13
C VAL A 494 5.80 9.64 -2.50
N ILE A 495 7.11 9.46 -2.45
CA ILE A 495 7.77 8.31 -1.82
C ILE A 495 8.65 8.83 -0.69
N THR A 496 8.44 8.31 0.51
CA THR A 496 9.26 8.62 1.68
C THR A 496 9.96 7.38 2.19
N THR A 497 11.12 7.54 2.82
CA THR A 497 11.77 6.44 3.56
C THR A 497 12.16 6.87 4.96
N GLY A 498 12.03 5.97 5.93
CA GLY A 498 12.19 6.31 7.35
C GLY A 498 10.87 6.76 7.99
N GLY A 499 10.81 6.79 9.33
CA GLY A 499 9.67 7.33 10.08
C GLY A 499 8.34 6.56 9.98
N VAL A 500 8.34 5.26 9.65
CA VAL A 500 7.14 4.44 9.37
C VAL A 500 6.85 3.30 10.35
N SER A 501 7.63 3.16 11.42
CA SER A 501 7.47 2.07 12.40
C SER A 501 6.45 2.44 13.51
N MET A 502 6.78 2.11 14.77
CA MET A 502 6.05 2.45 16.00
C MET A 502 6.90 3.29 16.99
N GLY A 503 7.99 3.88 16.52
CA GLY A 503 8.94 4.70 17.26
C GLY A 503 8.47 6.13 17.55
N GLU A 504 9.26 6.82 18.36
CA GLU A 504 9.03 8.21 18.82
C GLU A 504 8.96 9.23 17.69
N LEU A 505 9.87 9.06 16.73
CA LEU A 505 10.11 9.99 15.63
C LEU A 505 9.38 9.56 14.36
N ASP A 506 8.47 8.57 14.43
CA ASP A 506 7.67 8.13 13.28
C ASP A 506 6.53 9.13 13.00
N LEU A 507 6.91 10.31 12.52
CA LEU A 507 6.02 11.45 12.27
C LEU A 507 5.25 11.35 10.96
N LEU A 508 5.57 10.39 10.07
CA LEU A 508 4.96 10.31 8.74
C LEU A 508 3.46 10.03 8.82
N LYS A 509 3.05 8.99 9.56
CA LYS A 509 1.62 8.63 9.65
C LYS A 509 0.78 9.73 10.30
N PRO A 510 1.22 10.33 11.44
CA PRO A 510 0.50 11.45 12.03
C PRO A 510 0.44 12.67 11.12
N THR A 511 1.52 12.99 10.41
CA THR A 511 1.54 14.14 9.49
C THR A 511 0.58 13.93 8.31
N ILE A 512 0.55 12.72 7.75
CA ILE A 512 -0.39 12.36 6.67
C ILE A 512 -1.83 12.50 7.15
N GLU A 513 -2.20 11.88 8.27
CA GLU A 513 -3.58 11.87 8.74
C GLU A 513 -4.06 13.22 9.26
N ARG A 514 -3.27 13.87 10.12
CA ARG A 514 -3.72 15.03 10.90
C ARG A 514 -3.46 16.35 10.18
N SER A 515 -2.33 16.46 9.50
CA SER A 515 -1.86 17.73 8.92
C SER A 515 -2.24 17.83 7.44
N LEU A 516 -2.05 16.74 6.69
CA LEU A 516 -2.37 16.70 5.26
C LEU A 516 -3.83 16.27 4.99
N GLY A 517 -4.55 15.77 6.00
CA GLY A 517 -5.92 15.27 5.84
C GLY A 517 -6.00 14.01 4.96
N GLY A 518 -4.90 13.25 4.89
CA GLY A 518 -4.81 12.02 4.12
C GLY A 518 -5.43 10.82 4.82
N THR A 519 -5.71 9.78 4.04
CA THR A 519 -6.25 8.50 4.51
C THR A 519 -5.20 7.42 4.34
N ILE A 520 -4.80 6.79 5.45
CA ILE A 520 -3.91 5.62 5.42
C ILE A 520 -4.75 4.37 5.15
N HIS A 521 -4.48 3.72 4.02
CA HIS A 521 -5.18 2.49 3.62
C HIS A 521 -4.58 1.26 4.26
N PHE A 522 -3.27 1.25 4.47
CA PHE A 522 -2.57 0.29 5.32
C PHE A 522 -1.26 0.87 5.83
N GLY A 523 -0.85 0.42 7.02
CA GLY A 523 0.43 0.81 7.64
C GLY A 523 1.37 -0.36 7.93
N ARG A 524 0.92 -1.61 7.73
CA ARG A 524 1.72 -2.82 7.94
C ARG A 524 1.29 -3.95 7.00
N VAL A 525 2.28 -4.69 6.50
CA VAL A 525 2.09 -5.82 5.60
C VAL A 525 2.80 -7.08 6.11
N SER A 526 2.15 -8.23 5.99
CA SER A 526 2.65 -9.55 6.35
C SER A 526 3.63 -10.04 5.29
N MET A 527 4.86 -9.52 5.34
CA MET A 527 5.94 -9.90 4.43
C MET A 527 7.32 -9.71 5.07
N LYS A 528 8.33 -10.25 4.40
CA LYS A 528 9.75 -10.09 4.74
C LYS A 528 10.59 -9.89 3.48
N PRO A 529 11.49 -8.89 3.45
CA PRO A 529 11.49 -7.67 4.27
C PRO A 529 10.28 -6.78 3.91
N GLY A 530 10.02 -5.70 4.66
CA GLY A 530 8.99 -4.72 4.25
C GLY A 530 7.79 -4.51 5.18
N LYS A 531 7.78 -5.14 6.37
CA LYS A 531 6.63 -5.11 7.29
C LYS A 531 6.01 -3.72 7.54
N PRO A 532 6.76 -2.64 7.86
CA PRO A 532 6.15 -1.34 8.20
C PRO A 532 5.91 -0.44 6.97
N THR A 533 5.49 -0.99 5.84
CA THR A 533 5.16 -0.19 4.65
C THR A 533 3.80 0.47 4.80
N THR A 534 3.71 1.75 4.46
CA THR A 534 2.47 2.54 4.50
C THR A 534 2.10 3.01 3.10
N PHE A 535 0.80 2.92 2.78
CA PHE A 535 0.21 3.50 1.59
C PHE A 535 -1.00 4.35 1.99
N ALA A 536 -1.05 5.57 1.46
CA ALA A 536 -2.10 6.52 1.77
C ALA A 536 -2.46 7.36 0.55
N THR A 537 -3.65 7.96 0.61
CA THR A 537 -4.06 8.99 -0.34
C THR A 537 -4.21 10.32 0.37
N VAL A 538 -3.88 11.41 -0.31
CA VAL A 538 -3.96 12.77 0.22
C VAL A 538 -4.83 13.61 -0.71
N PRO A 539 -5.90 14.25 -0.21
CA PRO A 539 -6.67 15.20 -1.00
C PRO A 539 -5.83 16.46 -1.22
N VAL A 540 -5.73 16.90 -2.47
CA VAL A 540 -5.02 18.11 -2.87
C VAL A 540 -5.93 18.97 -3.74
N LYS A 541 -5.58 20.25 -3.87
CA LYS A 541 -6.11 21.10 -4.94
C LYS A 541 -5.05 21.21 -6.02
N ASP A 542 -5.42 20.97 -7.26
CA ASP A 542 -4.51 21.23 -8.37
C ASP A 542 -4.38 22.74 -8.67
N ASN A 543 -3.56 23.09 -9.66
CA ASN A 543 -3.34 24.48 -10.04
C ASN A 543 -4.58 25.18 -10.63
N SER A 544 -5.59 24.40 -11.05
CA SER A 544 -6.89 24.92 -11.51
C SER A 544 -7.88 25.14 -10.36
N GLY A 545 -7.53 24.70 -9.14
CA GLY A 545 -8.36 24.78 -7.95
C GLY A 545 -9.30 23.59 -7.76
N GLU A 546 -9.27 22.62 -8.67
CA GLU A 546 -10.07 21.40 -8.61
C GLU A 546 -9.52 20.42 -7.56
N ARG A 547 -10.43 19.67 -6.94
CA ARG A 547 -10.05 18.65 -5.97
C ARG A 547 -9.50 17.43 -6.68
N ALA A 548 -8.23 17.12 -6.41
CA ALA A 548 -7.57 15.91 -6.86
C ALA A 548 -7.13 15.07 -5.67
N GLN A 549 -6.78 13.82 -5.95
CA GLN A 549 -6.23 12.90 -4.96
C GLN A 549 -4.86 12.45 -5.43
N LYS A 550 -3.86 12.51 -4.55
CA LYS A 550 -2.50 12.02 -4.81
C LYS A 550 -2.17 10.87 -3.88
N VAL A 551 -1.22 10.04 -4.29
CA VAL A 551 -0.79 8.88 -3.51
C VAL A 551 0.54 9.14 -2.83
N ILE A 552 0.69 8.63 -1.61
CA ILE A 552 1.93 8.65 -0.87
C ILE A 552 2.28 7.23 -0.40
N PHE A 553 3.53 6.86 -0.59
CA PHE A 553 4.13 5.62 -0.10
C PHE A 553 5.20 5.97 0.92
N SER A 554 5.07 5.44 2.14
CA SER A 554 6.11 5.57 3.15
C SER A 554 6.74 4.20 3.37
N LEU A 555 7.97 4.06 2.89
CA LEU A 555 8.72 2.82 2.85
C LEU A 555 9.63 2.67 4.09
N PRO A 556 9.99 1.44 4.49
CA PRO A 556 10.84 1.24 5.66
C PRO A 556 12.24 1.83 5.47
N GLY A 557 12.83 2.39 6.54
CA GLY A 557 14.20 2.96 6.51
C GLY A 557 15.32 1.94 6.22
N ASN A 558 15.04 0.64 6.35
CA ASN A 558 16.01 -0.41 6.03
C ASN A 558 16.20 -0.57 4.50
N PRO A 559 17.43 -0.49 3.96
CA PRO A 559 17.65 -0.39 2.51
C PRO A 559 17.10 -1.51 1.65
N ALA A 560 17.28 -2.77 2.06
CA ALA A 560 16.72 -3.89 1.29
C ALA A 560 15.18 -3.89 1.34
N SER A 561 14.60 -3.39 2.44
CA SER A 561 13.14 -3.28 2.57
C SER A 561 12.58 -2.19 1.64
N ALA A 562 13.24 -1.03 1.59
CA ALA A 562 12.83 0.07 0.73
C ALA A 562 12.78 -0.35 -0.74
N LEU A 563 13.84 -1.00 -1.25
CA LEU A 563 13.87 -1.42 -2.65
C LEU A 563 12.87 -2.55 -2.97
N VAL A 564 12.71 -3.52 -2.07
CA VAL A 564 11.73 -4.61 -2.25
C VAL A 564 10.31 -4.05 -2.27
N THR A 565 9.98 -3.16 -1.33
CA THR A 565 8.64 -2.57 -1.22
C THR A 565 8.34 -1.56 -2.34
N PHE A 566 9.35 -0.89 -2.89
CA PHE A 566 9.21 -0.11 -4.11
C PHE A 566 8.70 -0.99 -5.27
N HIS A 567 9.39 -2.10 -5.56
CA HIS A 567 9.00 -2.96 -6.68
C HIS A 567 7.67 -3.69 -6.46
N ILE A 568 7.36 -4.05 -5.20
CA ILE A 568 6.13 -4.78 -4.89
C ILE A 568 4.92 -3.85 -4.81
N PHE A 569 5.06 -2.61 -4.32
CA PHE A 569 3.89 -1.75 -4.03
C PHE A 569 3.87 -0.46 -4.86
N VAL A 570 4.99 0.25 -4.94
CA VAL A 570 5.06 1.52 -5.66
C VAL A 570 4.95 1.28 -7.17
N LEU A 571 5.74 0.35 -7.71
CA LEU A 571 5.79 0.08 -9.15
C LEU A 571 4.42 -0.31 -9.75
N PRO A 572 3.59 -1.19 -9.13
CA PRO A 572 2.23 -1.41 -9.61
C PRO A 572 1.34 -0.16 -9.66
N SER A 573 1.49 0.75 -8.69
CA SER A 573 0.76 2.03 -8.70
C SER A 573 1.22 2.92 -9.85
N LEU A 574 2.53 3.00 -10.09
CA LEU A 574 3.12 3.76 -11.20
C LEU A 574 2.70 3.19 -12.56
N HIS A 575 2.70 1.86 -12.71
CA HIS A 575 2.21 1.19 -13.92
C HIS A 575 0.76 1.58 -14.21
N ARG A 576 -0.09 1.57 -13.18
CA ARG A 576 -1.51 1.93 -13.31
C ARG A 576 -1.70 3.41 -13.69
N LEU A 577 -0.94 4.32 -13.07
CA LEU A 577 -0.94 5.75 -13.43
C LEU A 577 -0.41 6.01 -14.85
N SER A 578 0.36 5.07 -15.41
CA SER A 578 0.87 5.12 -16.79
C SER A 578 0.02 4.34 -17.78
N GLY A 579 -1.14 3.80 -17.36
CA GLY A 579 -2.04 3.04 -18.23
C GLY A 579 -1.61 1.61 -18.56
N LEU A 580 -0.53 1.08 -17.97
CA LEU A 580 -0.13 -0.33 -18.14
C LEU A 580 -1.19 -1.28 -17.55
N GLN A 581 -1.59 -2.29 -18.32
CA GLN A 581 -2.51 -3.33 -17.86
C GLN A 581 -1.81 -4.41 -17.03
N ALA A 582 -0.64 -4.84 -17.48
CA ALA A 582 0.23 -5.75 -16.72
C ALA A 582 1.02 -4.95 -15.66
N VAL A 583 0.43 -4.83 -14.47
CA VAL A 583 1.02 -4.07 -13.36
C VAL A 583 2.01 -4.89 -12.54
N GLY A 584 3.10 -4.26 -12.10
CA GLY A 584 4.14 -4.88 -11.29
C GLY A 584 5.19 -5.65 -12.10
N LEU A 585 6.00 -6.43 -11.39
CA LEU A 585 7.09 -7.21 -11.99
C LEU A 585 6.58 -8.47 -12.69
N PRO A 586 7.17 -8.86 -13.83
CA PRO A 586 6.91 -10.15 -14.46
C PRO A 586 7.15 -11.31 -13.51
N LYS A 587 6.21 -12.25 -13.47
CA LYS A 587 6.29 -13.49 -12.70
C LYS A 587 6.78 -14.61 -13.59
N ILE A 588 7.87 -15.27 -13.20
CA ILE A 588 8.43 -16.41 -13.94
C ILE A 588 8.65 -17.61 -13.02
N PRO A 589 8.44 -18.85 -13.51
CA PRO A 589 8.87 -20.04 -12.80
C PRO A 589 10.40 -20.16 -12.87
N VAL A 590 11.01 -20.58 -11.76
CA VAL A 590 12.45 -20.81 -11.65
C VAL A 590 12.73 -22.05 -10.82
N THR A 591 13.84 -22.73 -11.15
CA THR A 591 14.35 -23.85 -10.37
C THR A 591 15.29 -23.35 -9.28
N LEU A 592 15.11 -23.81 -8.03
CA LEU A 592 16.00 -23.43 -6.93
C LEU A 592 17.40 -24.06 -7.09
N ALA A 593 18.45 -23.25 -7.09
CA ALA A 593 19.82 -23.73 -7.27
C ALA A 593 20.43 -24.36 -6.00
N HIS A 594 19.84 -24.10 -4.84
CA HIS A 594 20.21 -24.62 -3.52
C HIS A 594 18.99 -24.54 -2.57
N ASP A 595 19.12 -25.05 -1.35
CA ASP A 595 18.06 -25.01 -0.35
C ASP A 595 17.83 -23.56 0.16
N PHE A 596 16.56 -23.17 0.30
CA PHE A 596 16.15 -21.87 0.85
C PHE A 596 15.42 -22.05 2.18
N PRO A 597 15.91 -21.46 3.28
CA PRO A 597 15.18 -21.49 4.55
C PRO A 597 13.91 -20.63 4.47
N LEU A 598 12.79 -21.17 4.94
CA LEU A 598 11.53 -20.44 5.02
C LEU A 598 11.36 -19.74 6.37
N ASP A 599 10.66 -18.61 6.36
CA ASP A 599 10.17 -17.97 7.58
C ASP A 599 8.87 -18.64 8.03
N LYS A 600 8.74 -18.94 9.32
CA LYS A 600 7.57 -19.65 9.86
C LYS A 600 6.26 -18.88 9.71
N THR A 601 6.33 -17.56 9.66
CA THR A 601 5.17 -16.67 9.90
C THR A 601 4.80 -15.83 8.70
N ARG A 602 5.76 -15.47 7.84
CA ARG A 602 5.55 -14.49 6.77
C ARG A 602 6.17 -14.95 5.46
N PRO A 603 5.53 -14.68 4.31
CA PRO A 603 6.17 -14.87 3.02
C PRO A 603 7.42 -13.98 2.91
N GLU A 604 8.44 -14.51 2.23
CA GLU A 604 9.71 -13.82 2.00
C GLU A 604 9.89 -13.48 0.52
N TYR A 605 10.24 -12.22 0.24
CA TYR A 605 10.66 -11.73 -1.07
C TYR A 605 12.17 -11.65 -1.05
N HIS A 606 12.77 -12.78 -1.37
CA HIS A 606 14.20 -13.04 -1.22
C HIS A 606 14.96 -12.47 -2.41
N ARG A 607 16.03 -11.69 -2.18
CA ARG A 607 16.81 -11.15 -3.30
C ARG A 607 17.61 -12.25 -3.94
N ALA A 608 17.44 -12.42 -5.23
CA ALA A 608 18.03 -13.49 -6.00
C ALA A 608 18.64 -12.99 -7.31
N VAL A 609 19.55 -13.80 -7.84
CA VAL A 609 20.03 -13.76 -9.20
C VAL A 609 19.37 -14.90 -9.96
N VAL A 610 18.53 -14.57 -10.92
CA VAL A 610 17.99 -15.50 -11.91
C VAL A 610 18.93 -15.54 -13.10
N SER A 611 19.37 -16.74 -13.43
CA SER A 611 20.26 -17.02 -14.54
C SER A 611 19.69 -18.10 -15.45
N VAL A 612 20.01 -18.04 -16.73
CA VAL A 612 19.68 -19.08 -17.70
C VAL A 612 20.90 -19.99 -17.92
N GLY A 613 20.69 -21.31 -17.80
CA GLY A 613 21.69 -22.32 -18.11
C GLY A 613 21.81 -22.58 -19.62
N ALA A 614 22.84 -23.32 -20.03
CA ALA A 614 23.02 -23.74 -21.42
C ALA A 614 21.88 -24.66 -21.92
N ASP A 615 21.15 -25.29 -21.00
CA ASP A 615 19.94 -26.07 -21.24
C ASP A 615 18.68 -25.20 -21.44
N GLY A 616 18.81 -23.87 -21.33
CA GLY A 616 17.69 -22.92 -21.40
C GLY A 616 16.86 -22.84 -20.12
N LEU A 617 17.22 -23.56 -19.05
CA LEU A 617 16.46 -23.55 -17.81
C LEU A 617 16.83 -22.37 -16.92
N LEU A 618 15.80 -21.74 -16.34
CA LEU A 618 15.97 -20.65 -15.39
C LEU A 618 16.22 -21.20 -13.99
N SER A 619 17.29 -20.71 -13.38
CA SER A 619 17.67 -21.06 -12.01
C SER A 619 17.80 -19.81 -11.14
N ALA A 620 17.38 -19.91 -9.88
CA ALA A 620 17.47 -18.82 -8.92
C ALA A 620 18.54 -19.11 -7.85
N ASN A 621 19.47 -18.17 -7.72
CA ASN A 621 20.52 -18.16 -6.70
C ASN A 621 20.31 -17.03 -5.69
N SER A 622 20.58 -17.27 -4.41
CA SER A 622 20.52 -16.27 -3.36
C SER A 622 21.66 -15.28 -3.53
N THR A 623 21.42 -14.01 -3.24
CA THR A 623 22.49 -13.02 -3.09
C THR A 623 23.26 -13.16 -1.75
N GLY A 624 23.04 -14.25 -1.01
CA GLY A 624 23.64 -14.50 0.30
C GLY A 624 22.85 -13.84 1.44
N GLY A 625 23.55 -13.25 2.41
CA GLY A 625 22.92 -12.80 3.67
C GLY A 625 21.73 -11.84 3.50
N GLN A 626 20.55 -12.26 3.95
CA GLN A 626 19.29 -11.57 3.64
C GLN A 626 18.80 -10.51 4.64
N ARG A 627 19.62 -10.09 5.62
CA ARG A 627 19.21 -9.09 6.63
C ARG A 627 18.71 -7.81 5.94
N SER A 628 17.61 -7.24 6.45
CA SER A 628 16.93 -6.09 5.83
C SER A 628 17.79 -4.82 5.78
N SER A 629 18.71 -4.66 6.71
CA SER A 629 19.68 -3.56 6.76
C SER A 629 20.90 -3.75 5.85
N LYS A 630 21.10 -4.96 5.29
CA LYS A 630 22.31 -5.28 4.51
C LYS A 630 22.18 -4.80 3.07
N VAL A 631 22.67 -3.59 2.80
CA VAL A 631 22.72 -2.97 1.46
C VAL A 631 23.34 -3.89 0.42
N GLY A 632 24.42 -4.60 0.78
CA GLY A 632 25.16 -5.48 -0.14
C GLY A 632 24.34 -6.64 -0.74
N SER A 633 23.19 -6.99 -0.15
CA SER A 633 22.29 -8.01 -0.70
C SER A 633 21.51 -7.57 -1.93
N LEU A 634 21.55 -6.27 -2.27
CA LEU A 634 20.93 -5.73 -3.48
C LEU A 634 21.87 -5.80 -4.70
N LYS A 635 23.19 -5.91 -4.45
CA LYS A 635 24.19 -5.92 -5.52
C LYS A 635 24.00 -7.15 -6.41
N GLY A 636 23.73 -6.91 -7.69
CA GLY A 636 23.59 -7.96 -8.70
C GLY A 636 22.25 -8.70 -8.66
N ALA A 637 21.35 -8.38 -7.71
CA ALA A 637 20.01 -8.96 -7.69
C ALA A 637 19.23 -8.49 -8.93
N ASN A 638 18.71 -9.44 -9.70
CA ASN A 638 17.81 -9.15 -10.83
C ASN A 638 16.40 -9.71 -10.60
N ALA A 639 16.15 -10.36 -9.45
CA ALA A 639 14.83 -10.90 -9.12
C ALA A 639 14.54 -10.94 -7.62
N LEU A 640 13.25 -11.00 -7.29
CA LEU A 640 12.74 -11.33 -5.97
C LEU A 640 12.08 -12.70 -6.01
N LEU A 641 12.68 -13.68 -5.35
CA LEU A 641 12.13 -15.02 -5.21
C LEU A 641 11.00 -15.00 -4.17
N CYS A 642 9.80 -15.41 -4.58
CA CYS A 642 8.61 -15.48 -3.73
C CYS A 642 8.62 -16.79 -2.94
N LEU A 643 9.10 -16.73 -1.70
CA LEU A 643 9.12 -17.87 -0.79
C LEU A 643 7.88 -17.85 0.11
N PRO A 644 7.12 -18.95 0.22
CA PRO A 644 5.99 -19.03 1.13
C PRO A 644 6.47 -19.05 2.59
N ASN A 645 5.55 -18.85 3.53
CA ASN A 645 5.82 -19.15 4.94
C ASN A 645 5.75 -20.66 5.20
N GLY A 646 6.61 -21.17 6.07
CA GLY A 646 6.66 -22.61 6.36
C GLY A 646 7.69 -22.99 7.42
N ALA A 647 7.55 -24.20 7.97
CA ALA A 647 8.44 -24.71 9.00
C ALA A 647 9.74 -25.35 8.47
N GLY A 648 9.74 -25.81 7.20
CA GLY A 648 10.89 -26.44 6.55
C GLY A 648 11.43 -25.61 5.38
N PRO A 649 12.68 -25.86 4.92
CA PRO A 649 13.24 -25.18 3.75
C PRO A 649 12.60 -25.69 2.46
N MET A 650 12.53 -24.84 1.43
CA MET A 650 12.36 -25.31 0.05
C MET A 650 13.68 -25.88 -0.45
N LYS A 651 13.63 -27.03 -1.14
CA LYS A 651 14.82 -27.78 -1.54
C LYS A 651 15.36 -27.37 -2.91
N LYS A 652 16.66 -27.55 -3.08
CA LYS A 652 17.30 -27.48 -4.41
C LYS A 652 16.52 -28.34 -5.41
N GLY A 653 16.29 -27.79 -6.60
CA GLY A 653 15.55 -28.46 -7.69
C GLY A 653 14.04 -28.23 -7.64
N GLU A 654 13.48 -27.74 -6.54
CA GLU A 654 12.07 -27.37 -6.49
C GLU A 654 11.77 -26.15 -7.36
N GLN A 655 10.52 -26.04 -7.81
CA GLN A 655 10.02 -24.89 -8.55
C GLN A 655 9.52 -23.81 -7.59
N ALA A 656 9.87 -22.56 -7.90
CA ALA A 656 9.40 -21.38 -7.20
C ALA A 656 9.06 -20.27 -8.21
N VAL A 657 8.39 -19.23 -7.74
CA VAL A 657 8.08 -18.05 -8.57
C VAL A 657 9.08 -16.95 -8.25
N ALA A 658 9.67 -16.33 -9.28
CA ALA A 658 10.48 -15.14 -9.15
C ALA A 658 9.80 -13.93 -9.83
N LEU A 659 9.93 -12.78 -9.20
CA LEU A 659 9.57 -11.47 -9.75
C LEU A 659 10.81 -10.84 -10.37
N LEU A 660 10.84 -10.64 -11.68
CA LEU A 660 12.00 -10.08 -12.37
C LEU A 660 12.09 -8.56 -12.20
N MET A 661 13.17 -8.08 -11.59
CA MET A 661 13.53 -6.67 -11.45
C MET A 661 14.43 -6.15 -12.58
N GLY A 662 15.10 -7.06 -13.30
CA GLY A 662 16.03 -6.70 -14.37
C GLY A 662 16.30 -7.86 -15.32
N ALA A 663 17.27 -7.68 -16.21
CA ALA A 663 17.62 -8.67 -17.23
C ALA A 663 18.11 -10.00 -16.62
N ILE A 664 17.78 -11.10 -17.29
CA ILE A 664 18.28 -12.44 -16.97
C ILE A 664 19.72 -12.54 -17.49
N HIS A 665 20.63 -13.05 -16.67
CA HIS A 665 22.02 -13.26 -17.08
C HIS A 665 22.23 -14.69 -17.57
N GLY A 666 23.08 -14.88 -18.58
CA GLY A 666 23.58 -16.21 -18.94
C GLY A 666 24.60 -16.70 -17.91
N ASN A 667 24.50 -17.96 -17.51
CA ASN A 667 25.63 -18.64 -16.88
C ASN A 667 26.59 -19.07 -17.98
N ASN A 668 27.69 -18.34 -18.16
CA ASN A 668 28.81 -18.82 -18.96
C ASN A 668 29.45 -20.04 -18.31
#